data_AF-A0A959AHS1-F1
#
_entry.id   AF-A0A959AHS1-F1
#
_cell.length_a   1.000
_cell.length_b   1.000
_cell.length_c   1.000
_cell.angle_alpha   90.00
_cell.angle_beta   90.00
_cell.angle_gamma   90.00
#
_symmetry.space_group_name_H-M   'P 1'
#
loop_
_entity.id
_entity.type
_entity.pdbx_description
1 polymer ?
#
loop_
_entity_poly.entity_id
_entity_poly.type
_entity_poly.pdbx_seq_one_letter_code
_entity_poly.pdbx_strand_id
1 'polypeptide(L)'
;MKKASSSAASGNSSVLDKPVLNYRLSRELVADIKALYALDQEEEKGIQPEIFIDTAGIIDMLLGLEMVCRGEIFRRDLLNEPSMLVYAMCHRGWLGTISLLAPHTEELIWKLRDNQSPPFHDAVRTGNPSLENELWYWVDPSREIIGFVPKDDKERKRWLTRLKAESPSLFKAFYLLEDHLSWKTRFKSLKENNVINLSIDPHYRLNEITDSPFFKELLEFFNRERTWKSSNNYLDAVALCLLDTKLRAFEQNSKDGTAKLPLFFSDQQHILNAVRHFASKPREDGSIPFACRLNGEPFQIVMDANFFILYGVKSEMKRKKNIGYRSFFEHLDTHMTDNPAGGGSSPWESKLLHKRRQLIENRMNFVRYFEEKMLVEFFNRWWEDARENEIERLFEPGLDPEAKKQREKEVNDFIAEERQRLEDLFEPYKGRMELIKKIWDGFQEMKSRIETRFPQRDERLDVYKELALRFSYPEETCEDIQTLVNEIYNAVHSKDEPALENHKANVVTFLLGALFDDLDYKPNPAALKLNLKNLGKGLAVLWTFEFYDLVSYICTLVRNLYQPILPPGDKYPDATTAMLHAAAILLGNNPDRKKANVIIECVRGKFDQASYKVQIGLSYVYYLLWLRTVDSINFPELARINYPDYTVSDEAEEYLNRSIYYSKAALSWLESRKRDFGEEAKTKYRDRRYFYALNNYLFFITMKESPDDFKEMVVWARKLEESGRIDDVWQDARFSDTLARFYFRLALLSTEKDWFSHYLQQGIAFNKRSLGGGLQSKNIYQHLERELTEAKLRGFEGIKTVLQQTPTPAAAS
;
A
#
# COMPACT_ATOMS: atom_id res chain seq x y z
N MET A 1 -39.23 34.21 27.23
CA MET A 1 -39.48 35.36 26.32
C MET A 1 -39.47 34.86 24.89
N LYS A 2 -40.55 35.15 24.17
CA LYS A 2 -40.76 35.14 22.71
C LYS A 2 -40.47 33.85 21.90
N LYS A 3 -41.58 33.17 21.63
CA LYS A 3 -41.90 32.47 20.37
C LYS A 3 -41.36 33.22 19.15
N ALA A 4 -40.71 32.49 18.24
CA ALA A 4 -40.70 32.80 16.83
C ALA A 4 -41.19 31.55 16.09
N SER A 5 -42.49 31.56 15.83
CA SER A 5 -43.15 30.75 14.82
C SER A 5 -42.57 31.08 13.45
N SER A 6 -41.91 30.11 12.80
CA SER A 6 -41.81 30.11 11.35
C SER A 6 -42.54 28.87 10.84
N SER A 7 -43.54 29.14 10.01
CA SER A 7 -44.36 28.16 9.33
C SER A 7 -43.48 27.35 8.37
N ALA A 8 -43.07 26.17 8.81
CA ALA A 8 -42.66 25.12 7.89
C ALA A 8 -43.93 24.65 7.16
N ALA A 9 -44.19 25.27 6.00
CA ALA A 9 -44.98 24.63 4.97
C ALA A 9 -44.16 23.41 4.52
N SER A 10 -44.43 22.27 5.14
CA SER A 10 -43.97 20.96 4.71
C SER A 10 -44.58 20.69 3.33
N GLY A 11 -43.84 21.06 2.28
CA GLY A 11 -44.03 20.46 0.98
C GLY A 11 -43.68 18.99 1.11
N ASN A 12 -44.71 18.14 1.26
CA ASN A 12 -44.61 16.74 0.89
C ASN A 12 -44.42 16.71 -0.62
N SER A 13 -43.18 16.89 -1.09
CA SER A 13 -42.83 16.50 -2.44
C SER A 13 -42.85 14.98 -2.46
N SER A 14 -43.57 14.44 -3.46
CA SER A 14 -43.72 12.99 -3.64
C SER A 14 -42.37 12.31 -3.68
N VAL A 15 -42.33 11.05 -3.25
CA VAL A 15 -41.17 10.14 -3.29
C VAL A 15 -40.48 10.10 -4.67
N LEU A 16 -41.16 10.53 -5.73
CA LEU A 16 -40.77 10.57 -7.15
C LEU A 16 -39.86 11.72 -7.63
N ASP A 17 -39.35 12.62 -6.79
CA ASP A 17 -38.53 13.74 -7.31
C ASP A 17 -37.13 13.34 -7.82
N LYS A 18 -36.70 12.07 -7.68
CA LYS A 18 -35.44 11.59 -8.23
C LYS A 18 -35.66 10.50 -9.29
N PRO A 19 -35.19 10.70 -10.53
CA PRO A 19 -35.25 9.69 -11.59
C PRO A 19 -34.44 8.44 -11.21
N VAL A 20 -34.86 7.27 -11.71
CA VAL A 20 -34.19 5.97 -11.44
C VAL A 20 -32.80 5.95 -12.09
N LEU A 21 -32.69 6.54 -13.28
CA LEU A 21 -31.45 6.77 -14.00
C LEU A 21 -31.01 8.21 -13.76
N ASN A 22 -29.73 8.40 -13.46
CA ASN A 22 -29.19 9.73 -13.23
C ASN A 22 -28.59 10.30 -14.51
N TYR A 23 -29.47 10.66 -15.46
CA TYR A 23 -29.04 11.35 -16.68
C TYR A 23 -29.12 12.85 -16.52
N ARG A 24 -27.96 13.52 -16.57
CA ARG A 24 -27.93 14.99 -16.66
C ARG A 24 -28.24 15.45 -18.08
N LEU A 25 -27.97 14.60 -19.08
CA LEU A 25 -28.21 14.87 -20.49
C LEU A 25 -28.69 13.60 -21.22
N SER A 26 -29.74 13.72 -22.03
CA SER A 26 -30.22 12.66 -22.95
C SER A 26 -29.16 12.01 -23.85
N ARG A 27 -28.04 12.69 -24.11
CA ARG A 27 -26.92 12.14 -24.89
C ARG A 27 -26.22 10.98 -24.18
N GLU A 28 -26.17 11.00 -22.86
CA GLU A 28 -25.56 9.94 -22.03
C GLU A 28 -26.40 8.67 -22.13
N LEU A 29 -27.74 8.78 -21.97
CA LEU A 29 -28.67 7.66 -22.17
C LEU A 29 -28.55 7.04 -23.57
N VAL A 30 -28.50 7.88 -24.61
CA VAL A 30 -28.32 7.41 -25.99
C VAL A 30 -26.99 6.66 -26.15
N ALA A 31 -25.91 7.12 -25.52
CA ALA A 31 -24.62 6.44 -25.58
C ALA A 31 -24.68 5.07 -24.88
N ASP A 32 -25.30 4.98 -23.70
CA ASP A 32 -25.46 3.71 -22.97
C ASP A 32 -26.31 2.71 -23.75
N ILE A 33 -27.41 3.15 -24.38
CA ILE A 33 -28.24 2.29 -25.23
C ILE A 33 -27.44 1.78 -26.43
N LYS A 34 -26.67 2.64 -27.10
CA LYS A 34 -25.81 2.23 -28.23
C LYS A 34 -24.76 1.21 -27.78
N ALA A 35 -24.12 1.46 -26.65
CA ALA A 35 -23.16 0.53 -26.06
C ALA A 35 -23.83 -0.81 -25.76
N LEU A 36 -25.02 -0.80 -25.13
CA LEU A 36 -25.78 -2.00 -24.79
C LEU A 36 -26.16 -2.81 -26.02
N TYR A 37 -26.53 -2.14 -27.11
CA TYR A 37 -26.86 -2.77 -28.39
C TYR A 37 -25.62 -3.39 -29.05
N ALA A 38 -24.49 -2.67 -29.06
CA ALA A 38 -23.23 -3.20 -29.57
C ALA A 38 -22.80 -4.46 -28.78
N LEU A 39 -22.92 -4.43 -27.45
CA LEU A 39 -22.68 -5.58 -26.60
C LEU A 39 -23.65 -6.73 -26.91
N ASP A 40 -24.93 -6.43 -27.16
CA ASP A 40 -25.95 -7.44 -27.52
C ASP A 40 -25.57 -8.25 -28.75
N GLN A 41 -25.12 -7.55 -29.79
CA GLN A 41 -24.69 -8.18 -31.03
C GLN A 41 -23.45 -9.05 -30.85
N GLU A 42 -22.53 -8.68 -29.96
CA GLU A 42 -21.36 -9.50 -29.63
C GLU A 42 -21.73 -10.71 -28.78
N GLU A 43 -22.68 -10.57 -27.84
CA GLU A 43 -23.24 -11.70 -27.09
C GLU A 43 -23.89 -12.74 -28.02
N GLU A 44 -24.60 -12.30 -29.06
CA GLU A 44 -25.16 -13.20 -30.09
C GLU A 44 -24.08 -13.94 -30.89
N LYS A 45 -22.86 -13.40 -30.98
CA LYS A 45 -21.69 -14.06 -31.58
C LYS A 45 -20.93 -14.95 -30.60
N GLY A 46 -21.39 -15.06 -29.35
CA GLY A 46 -20.80 -15.91 -28.31
C GLY A 46 -19.81 -15.18 -27.39
N ILE A 47 -19.56 -13.88 -27.57
CA ILE A 47 -18.70 -13.11 -26.66
C ILE A 47 -19.44 -12.88 -25.34
N GLN A 48 -18.91 -13.41 -24.24
CA GLN A 48 -19.50 -13.24 -22.92
C GLN A 48 -18.80 -12.10 -22.16
N PRO A 49 -19.55 -11.21 -21.49
CA PRO A 49 -18.94 -10.24 -20.59
C PRO A 49 -18.45 -10.90 -19.30
N GLU A 50 -17.36 -10.38 -18.75
CA GLU A 50 -16.86 -10.67 -17.41
C GLU A 50 -16.98 -9.39 -16.59
N ILE A 51 -17.91 -9.36 -15.63
CA ILE A 51 -18.24 -8.16 -14.88
C ILE A 51 -17.39 -8.07 -13.62
N PHE A 52 -16.81 -6.89 -13.41
CA PHE A 52 -15.95 -6.55 -12.29
C PHE A 52 -16.57 -5.44 -11.44
N ILE A 53 -16.52 -5.61 -10.12
CA ILE A 53 -16.87 -4.58 -9.12
C ILE A 53 -15.68 -4.38 -8.19
N ASP A 54 -15.52 -3.17 -7.69
CA ASP A 54 -14.48 -2.85 -6.71
C ASP A 54 -14.79 -3.41 -5.32
N THR A 55 -13.82 -3.32 -4.40
CA THR A 55 -13.99 -3.82 -3.04
C THR A 55 -15.15 -3.13 -2.31
N ALA A 56 -15.35 -1.81 -2.53
CA ALA A 56 -16.39 -1.05 -1.84
C ALA A 56 -17.78 -1.53 -2.22
N GLY A 57 -18.06 -1.72 -3.52
CA GLY A 57 -19.35 -2.21 -3.98
C GLY A 57 -19.67 -3.63 -3.47
N ILE A 58 -18.67 -4.52 -3.36
CA ILE A 58 -18.89 -5.83 -2.74
C ILE A 58 -19.20 -5.69 -1.24
N ILE A 59 -18.50 -4.82 -0.52
CA ILE A 59 -18.78 -4.57 0.90
C ILE A 59 -20.20 -4.04 1.11
N ASP A 60 -20.63 -3.09 0.28
CA ASP A 60 -21.99 -2.54 0.34
C ASP A 60 -23.04 -3.63 0.06
N MET A 61 -22.73 -4.55 -0.87
CA MET A 61 -23.49 -5.78 -1.09
C MET A 61 -23.49 -6.77 0.06
N LEU A 62 -22.52 -6.71 0.97
CA LEU A 62 -22.50 -7.57 2.16
C LEU A 62 -23.19 -6.90 3.36
N LEU A 63 -23.12 -5.58 3.48
CA LEU A 63 -23.73 -4.84 4.58
C LEU A 63 -25.26 -4.74 4.49
N GLY A 64 -25.81 -4.65 3.28
CA GLY A 64 -27.26 -4.57 3.10
C GLY A 64 -27.85 -3.35 3.80
N LEU A 65 -28.85 -3.54 4.67
CA LEU A 65 -29.47 -2.45 5.43
C LEU A 65 -28.46 -1.62 6.23
N GLU A 66 -27.36 -2.21 6.68
CA GLU A 66 -26.33 -1.49 7.44
C GLU A 66 -25.59 -0.45 6.59
N MET A 67 -25.51 -0.66 5.27
CA MET A 67 -24.88 0.28 4.33
C MET A 67 -25.58 1.65 4.35
N VAL A 68 -26.92 1.66 4.48
CA VAL A 68 -27.71 2.89 4.54
C VAL A 68 -27.82 3.44 5.96
N CYS A 69 -27.01 2.96 6.91
CA CYS A 69 -27.05 3.36 8.31
C CYS A 69 -25.67 3.85 8.79
N ARG A 70 -25.65 4.83 9.69
CA ARG A 70 -24.46 5.20 10.48
C ARG A 70 -24.81 5.17 11.95
N GLY A 71 -24.54 4.04 12.61
CA GLY A 71 -25.10 3.76 13.92
C GLY A 71 -26.62 3.54 13.81
N GLU A 72 -27.41 4.36 14.50
CA GLU A 72 -28.88 4.29 14.45
C GLU A 72 -29.51 5.27 13.44
N ILE A 73 -28.70 6.03 12.69
CA ILE A 73 -29.20 7.07 11.78
C ILE A 73 -29.31 6.52 10.36
N PHE A 74 -30.53 6.53 9.81
CA PHE A 74 -30.80 6.17 8.42
C PHE A 74 -30.39 7.27 7.42
N ARG A 75 -29.70 6.86 6.35
CA ARG A 75 -29.14 7.71 5.29
C ARG A 75 -29.93 7.54 4.00
N ARG A 76 -31.01 8.33 3.88
CA ARG A 76 -31.90 8.34 2.71
C ARG A 76 -31.16 8.64 1.40
N ASP A 77 -30.10 9.44 1.45
CA ASP A 77 -29.29 9.77 0.28
C ASP A 77 -28.70 8.52 -0.37
N LEU A 78 -28.16 7.59 0.42
CA LEU A 78 -27.55 6.33 -0.05
C LEU A 78 -28.59 5.37 -0.66
N LEU A 79 -29.78 5.25 -0.07
CA LEU A 79 -30.88 4.46 -0.65
C LEU A 79 -31.24 4.92 -2.08
N ASN A 80 -31.17 6.23 -2.31
CA ASN A 80 -31.55 6.83 -3.59
C ASN A 80 -30.41 6.86 -4.61
N GLU A 81 -29.22 6.38 -4.27
CA GLU A 81 -28.14 6.29 -5.25
C GLU A 81 -28.49 5.23 -6.31
N PRO A 82 -28.16 5.48 -7.60
CA PRO A 82 -28.34 4.48 -8.66
C PRO A 82 -27.54 3.20 -8.42
N SER A 83 -26.36 3.30 -7.79
CA SER A 83 -25.52 2.16 -7.40
C SER A 83 -26.26 1.16 -6.53
N MET A 84 -27.13 1.63 -5.62
CA MET A 84 -28.00 0.78 -4.79
C MET A 84 -28.86 -0.17 -5.63
N LEU A 85 -29.37 0.31 -6.78
CA LEU A 85 -30.15 -0.53 -7.68
C LEU A 85 -29.27 -1.57 -8.39
N VAL A 86 -28.06 -1.18 -8.79
CA VAL A 86 -27.06 -2.10 -9.37
C VAL A 86 -26.72 -3.20 -8.36
N TYR A 87 -26.47 -2.86 -7.10
CA TYR A 87 -26.20 -3.83 -6.03
C TYR A 87 -27.36 -4.80 -5.81
N ALA A 88 -28.60 -4.30 -5.83
CA ALA A 88 -29.79 -5.14 -5.76
C ALA A 88 -29.91 -6.09 -6.97
N MET A 89 -29.59 -5.63 -8.18
CA MET A 89 -29.56 -6.47 -9.39
C MET A 89 -28.43 -7.51 -9.35
N CYS A 90 -27.25 -7.14 -8.86
CA CYS A 90 -26.15 -8.08 -8.61
C CYS A 90 -26.60 -9.18 -7.67
N HIS A 91 -27.16 -8.82 -6.50
CA HIS A 91 -27.60 -9.76 -5.47
C HIS A 91 -28.59 -10.80 -6.02
N ARG A 92 -29.50 -10.37 -6.89
CA ARG A 92 -30.47 -11.24 -7.57
C ARG A 92 -29.90 -12.02 -8.77
N GLY A 93 -28.62 -11.83 -9.10
CA GLY A 93 -27.94 -12.50 -10.20
C GLY A 93 -28.32 -11.98 -11.59
N TRP A 94 -28.95 -10.81 -11.71
CA TRP A 94 -29.40 -10.26 -13.01
C TRP A 94 -28.24 -9.81 -13.90
N LEU A 95 -27.11 -9.48 -13.30
CA LEU A 95 -25.86 -9.18 -14.00
C LEU A 95 -24.99 -10.44 -14.18
N GLY A 96 -25.48 -11.62 -13.81
CA GLY A 96 -24.69 -12.84 -13.78
C GLY A 96 -23.63 -12.82 -12.67
N THR A 97 -22.56 -13.58 -12.88
CA THR A 97 -21.47 -13.71 -11.92
C THR A 97 -20.56 -12.49 -11.94
N ILE A 98 -20.41 -11.86 -10.77
CA ILE A 98 -19.54 -10.73 -10.51
C ILE A 98 -18.17 -11.23 -10.03
N SER A 99 -17.11 -10.69 -10.61
CA SER A 99 -15.74 -10.90 -10.18
C SER A 99 -15.17 -9.62 -9.58
N LEU A 100 -14.03 -9.74 -8.89
CA LEU A 100 -13.19 -8.60 -8.52
C LEU A 100 -11.90 -8.64 -9.34
N LEU A 101 -11.20 -7.52 -9.43
CA LEU A 101 -9.81 -7.55 -9.89
C LEU A 101 -8.93 -8.08 -8.74
N ALA A 102 -7.78 -8.68 -9.05
CA ALA A 102 -6.94 -9.31 -8.04
C ALA A 102 -6.60 -8.39 -6.84
N PRO A 103 -6.18 -7.11 -7.02
CA PRO A 103 -5.95 -6.19 -5.90
C PRO A 103 -7.18 -5.96 -5.03
N HIS A 104 -8.38 -5.86 -5.63
CA HIS A 104 -9.64 -5.70 -4.89
C HIS A 104 -10.03 -6.98 -4.15
N THR A 105 -9.72 -8.14 -4.71
CA THR A 105 -9.94 -9.44 -4.06
C THR A 105 -9.08 -9.59 -2.81
N GLU A 106 -7.81 -9.22 -2.91
CA GLU A 106 -6.90 -9.21 -1.77
C GLU A 106 -7.37 -8.23 -0.67
N GLU A 107 -7.83 -7.04 -1.07
CA GLU A 107 -8.39 -6.07 -0.12
C GLU A 107 -9.64 -6.62 0.58
N LEU A 108 -10.54 -7.28 -0.16
CA LEU A 108 -11.74 -7.91 0.40
C LEU A 108 -11.36 -8.99 1.41
N ILE A 109 -10.46 -9.91 1.04
CA ILE A 109 -10.01 -11.00 1.93
C ILE A 109 -9.37 -10.42 3.19
N TRP A 110 -8.52 -9.39 3.06
CA TRP A 110 -7.90 -8.72 4.20
C TRP A 110 -8.97 -8.14 5.16
N LYS A 111 -10.02 -7.50 4.63
CA LYS A 111 -11.14 -6.98 5.44
C LYS A 111 -11.99 -8.07 6.08
N LEU A 112 -12.23 -9.18 5.37
CA LEU A 112 -12.98 -10.33 5.91
C LEU A 112 -12.21 -11.07 7.01
N ARG A 113 -10.87 -10.97 7.02
CA ARG A 113 -10.04 -11.58 8.07
C ARG A 113 -10.12 -10.82 9.39
N ASP A 114 -10.11 -9.49 9.32
CA ASP A 114 -10.10 -8.66 10.50
C ASP A 114 -11.53 -8.43 11.00
N ASN A 115 -12.06 -9.37 11.82
CA ASN A 115 -13.37 -9.22 12.47
C ASN A 115 -13.45 -7.97 13.38
N GLN A 116 -12.33 -7.26 13.61
CA GLN A 116 -12.25 -5.99 14.34
C GLN A 116 -12.09 -4.76 13.43
N SER A 117 -11.96 -4.93 12.12
CA SER A 117 -11.97 -3.80 11.19
C SER A 117 -13.40 -3.46 10.77
N PRO A 118 -13.83 -2.19 10.86
CA PRO A 118 -15.02 -1.73 10.18
C PRO A 118 -14.93 -2.07 8.68
N PRO A 119 -16.01 -2.61 8.07
CA PRO A 119 -17.37 -2.57 8.59
C PRO A 119 -17.90 -3.89 9.16
N PHE A 120 -17.10 -4.97 9.22
CA PHE A 120 -17.59 -6.33 9.55
C PHE A 120 -17.63 -6.65 11.05
N HIS A 121 -17.81 -5.66 11.92
CA HIS A 121 -17.91 -5.89 13.35
C HIS A 121 -19.12 -6.76 13.70
N ASP A 122 -18.89 -7.92 14.31
CA ASP A 122 -19.94 -8.83 14.81
C ASP A 122 -20.88 -8.17 15.85
N ALA A 123 -20.55 -6.97 16.32
CA ALA A 123 -21.33 -6.20 17.30
C ALA A 123 -22.48 -5.36 16.70
N VAL A 124 -22.65 -5.31 15.38
CA VAL A 124 -23.75 -4.52 14.77
C VAL A 124 -25.06 -5.30 14.84
N ARG A 125 -26.10 -4.57 15.28
CA ARG A 125 -27.36 -5.06 15.80
C ARG A 125 -28.20 -5.71 14.70
N THR A 126 -28.13 -7.03 14.61
CA THR A 126 -29.11 -7.81 13.85
C THR A 126 -30.52 -7.50 14.37
N GLY A 127 -31.34 -6.86 13.53
CA GLY A 127 -32.79 -6.78 13.71
C GLY A 127 -33.23 -5.64 14.60
N ASN A 128 -32.65 -4.44 14.44
CA ASN A 128 -33.24 -3.26 15.04
C ASN A 128 -34.55 -2.92 14.30
N PRO A 129 -35.74 -3.19 14.88
CA PRO A 129 -37.01 -2.97 14.18
C PRO A 129 -37.20 -1.48 13.85
N SER A 130 -36.47 -0.57 14.51
CA SER A 130 -36.52 0.85 14.18
C SER A 130 -35.95 1.14 12.79
N LEU A 131 -34.89 0.46 12.35
CA LEU A 131 -34.26 0.71 11.05
C LEU A 131 -35.08 0.13 9.90
N GLU A 132 -35.66 -1.05 10.09
CA GLU A 132 -36.59 -1.65 9.12
C GLU A 132 -37.84 -0.77 8.95
N ASN A 133 -38.40 -0.27 10.06
CA ASN A 133 -39.51 0.67 10.03
C ASN A 133 -39.14 1.99 9.35
N GLU A 134 -37.91 2.48 9.53
CA GLU A 134 -37.42 3.67 8.81
C GLU A 134 -37.26 3.42 7.31
N LEU A 135 -36.68 2.28 6.91
CA LEU A 135 -36.58 1.90 5.50
C LEU A 135 -37.96 1.90 4.84
N TRP A 136 -38.92 1.20 5.45
CA TRP A 136 -40.27 1.13 4.90
C TRP A 136 -41.00 2.47 4.90
N TYR A 137 -40.78 3.32 5.92
CA TYR A 137 -41.30 4.69 5.91
C TYR A 137 -40.77 5.51 4.73
N TRP A 138 -39.53 5.28 4.30
CA TRP A 138 -38.94 5.99 3.17
C TRP A 138 -39.33 5.43 1.80
N VAL A 139 -39.61 4.13 1.71
CA VAL A 139 -40.08 3.49 0.47
C VAL A 139 -41.58 3.66 0.27
N ASP A 140 -42.36 3.60 1.35
CA ASP A 140 -43.79 3.88 1.36
C ASP A 140 -44.18 4.72 2.59
N PRO A 141 -44.22 6.05 2.45
CA PRO A 141 -44.61 6.96 3.52
C PRO A 141 -46.03 6.74 4.04
N SER A 142 -46.91 6.09 3.26
CA SER A 142 -48.26 5.75 3.70
C SER A 142 -48.28 4.67 4.79
N ARG A 143 -47.14 3.97 4.99
CA ARG A 143 -46.94 2.87 5.94
C ARG A 143 -47.90 1.70 5.73
N GLU A 144 -48.52 1.58 4.56
CA GLU A 144 -49.41 0.45 4.24
C GLU A 144 -48.61 -0.86 4.15
N ILE A 145 -47.32 -0.81 3.79
CA ILE A 145 -46.43 -1.99 3.73
C ILE A 145 -46.12 -2.57 5.12
N ILE A 146 -45.97 -1.73 6.15
CA ILE A 146 -45.59 -2.16 7.51
C ILE A 146 -46.76 -2.88 8.21
N GLY A 147 -47.96 -2.85 7.62
CA GLY A 147 -49.21 -3.16 8.30
C GLY A 147 -49.75 -4.57 8.08
N PHE A 148 -49.94 -5.04 6.84
CA PHE A 148 -50.53 -6.34 6.51
C PHE A 148 -50.63 -6.46 4.98
N VAL A 149 -50.20 -7.57 4.38
CA VAL A 149 -50.61 -7.90 2.99
C VAL A 149 -52.12 -8.22 3.04
N PRO A 150 -53.00 -7.45 2.36
CA PRO A 150 -54.44 -7.71 2.42
C PRO A 150 -54.75 -9.14 1.98
N LYS A 151 -55.59 -9.88 2.72
CA LYS A 151 -55.96 -11.26 2.37
C LYS A 151 -57.01 -11.35 1.26
N ASP A 152 -57.78 -10.27 1.05
CA ASP A 152 -58.76 -10.19 -0.03
C ASP A 152 -58.10 -9.83 -1.36
N ASP A 153 -58.38 -10.59 -2.42
CA ASP A 153 -57.78 -10.41 -3.75
C ASP A 153 -58.04 -9.04 -4.38
N LYS A 154 -59.20 -8.42 -4.11
CA LYS A 154 -59.55 -7.10 -4.68
C LYS A 154 -58.83 -5.98 -3.95
N GLU A 155 -58.79 -6.02 -2.62
CA GLU A 155 -58.03 -5.07 -1.81
C GLU A 155 -56.53 -5.23 -2.03
N ARG A 156 -56.04 -6.46 -2.16
CA ARG A 156 -54.67 -6.79 -2.52
C ARG A 156 -54.30 -6.25 -3.90
N LYS A 157 -55.13 -6.44 -4.93
CA LYS A 157 -54.90 -5.83 -6.26
C LYS A 157 -54.88 -4.31 -6.22
N ARG A 158 -55.75 -3.68 -5.42
CA ARG A 158 -55.74 -2.21 -5.25
C ARG A 158 -54.51 -1.72 -4.49
N TRP A 159 -54.05 -2.49 -3.51
CA TRP A 159 -52.82 -2.22 -2.75
C TRP A 159 -51.59 -2.35 -3.67
N LEU A 160 -51.45 -3.46 -4.40
CA LEU A 160 -50.40 -3.66 -5.42
C LEU A 160 -50.41 -2.57 -6.50
N THR A 161 -51.60 -2.16 -6.97
CA THR A 161 -51.73 -1.11 -7.99
C THR A 161 -51.26 0.26 -7.50
N ARG A 162 -51.43 0.56 -6.20
CA ARG A 162 -50.99 1.83 -5.60
C ARG A 162 -49.47 1.90 -5.44
N LEU A 163 -48.83 0.76 -5.19
CA LEU A 163 -47.38 0.65 -5.00
C LEU A 163 -46.58 0.62 -6.31
N LYS A 164 -47.24 0.55 -7.47
CA LYS A 164 -46.59 0.48 -8.80
C LYS A 164 -45.60 1.61 -9.07
N ALA A 165 -45.88 2.83 -8.62
CA ALA A 165 -44.96 3.93 -8.84
C ALA A 165 -43.63 3.75 -8.06
N GLU A 166 -43.63 2.96 -6.99
CA GLU A 166 -42.51 2.77 -6.08
C GLU A 166 -41.73 1.47 -6.33
N SER A 167 -42.08 0.70 -7.36
CA SER A 167 -41.49 -0.63 -7.62
C SER A 167 -39.95 -0.69 -7.66
N PRO A 168 -39.21 0.30 -8.22
CA PRO A 168 -37.75 0.32 -8.10
C PRO A 168 -37.26 0.47 -6.66
N SER A 169 -37.92 1.31 -5.85
CA SER A 169 -37.61 1.51 -4.43
C SER A 169 -37.95 0.26 -3.61
N LEU A 170 -39.06 -0.41 -3.95
CA LEU A 170 -39.45 -1.69 -3.34
C LEU A 170 -38.45 -2.80 -3.65
N PHE A 171 -37.94 -2.86 -4.88
CA PHE A 171 -36.87 -3.80 -5.25
C PHE A 171 -35.61 -3.57 -4.41
N LYS A 172 -35.19 -2.31 -4.21
CA LYS A 172 -34.06 -1.97 -3.33
C LYS A 172 -34.32 -2.37 -1.88
N ALA A 173 -35.49 -2.04 -1.33
CA ALA A 173 -35.84 -2.40 0.05
C ALA A 173 -35.88 -3.91 0.26
N PHE A 174 -36.44 -4.66 -0.69
CA PHE A 174 -36.42 -6.11 -0.67
C PHE A 174 -34.98 -6.62 -0.56
N TYR A 175 -34.10 -6.17 -1.46
CA TYR A 175 -32.69 -6.52 -1.43
C TYR A 175 -32.04 -6.22 -0.07
N LEU A 176 -32.26 -5.01 0.49
CA LEU A 176 -31.66 -4.60 1.77
C LEU A 176 -32.09 -5.48 2.95
N LEU A 177 -33.29 -6.07 2.89
CA LEU A 177 -33.86 -6.93 3.93
C LEU A 177 -33.66 -8.43 3.68
N GLU A 178 -33.30 -8.82 2.46
CA GLU A 178 -33.06 -10.21 2.07
C GLU A 178 -31.91 -10.83 2.89
N ASP A 179 -32.08 -12.11 3.25
CA ASP A 179 -31.13 -12.94 4.01
C ASP A 179 -30.84 -12.53 5.47
N HIS A 180 -31.74 -11.75 6.09
CA HIS A 180 -31.78 -11.41 7.52
C HIS A 180 -30.40 -11.17 8.18
N LEU A 181 -30.01 -9.90 8.10
CA LEU A 181 -29.30 -9.10 9.12
C LEU A 181 -27.80 -9.31 9.35
N SER A 182 -27.16 -10.39 8.89
CA SER A 182 -25.70 -10.51 9.01
C SER A 182 -25.01 -10.57 7.65
N TRP A 183 -23.87 -9.88 7.54
CA TRP A 183 -23.02 -9.93 6.36
C TRP A 183 -22.58 -11.35 6.01
N LYS A 184 -22.46 -12.24 7.02
CA LYS A 184 -22.10 -13.65 6.85
C LYS A 184 -23.16 -14.43 6.08
N THR A 185 -24.43 -14.24 6.43
CA THR A 185 -25.55 -14.89 5.74
C THR A 185 -25.62 -14.43 4.29
N ARG A 186 -25.46 -13.11 4.05
CA ARG A 186 -25.43 -12.55 2.69
C ARG A 186 -24.26 -13.07 1.89
N PHE A 187 -23.06 -13.13 2.48
CA PHE A 187 -21.87 -13.68 1.81
C PHE A 187 -22.07 -15.14 1.40
N LYS A 188 -22.62 -15.97 2.29
CA LYS A 188 -22.97 -17.37 1.99
C LYS A 188 -23.97 -17.45 0.83
N SER A 189 -25.06 -16.69 0.88
CA SER A 189 -26.08 -16.63 -0.17
C SER A 189 -25.49 -16.24 -1.53
N LEU A 190 -24.68 -15.18 -1.57
CA LEU A 190 -24.01 -14.72 -2.79
C LEU A 190 -23.06 -15.77 -3.39
N LYS A 191 -22.40 -16.57 -2.53
CA LYS A 191 -21.50 -17.65 -2.95
C LYS A 191 -22.27 -18.86 -3.47
N GLU A 192 -23.26 -19.35 -2.72
CA GLU A 192 -24.08 -20.51 -3.09
C GLU A 192 -24.88 -20.27 -4.38
N ASN A 193 -25.32 -19.02 -4.59
CA ASN A 193 -26.03 -18.61 -5.80
C ASN A 193 -25.08 -18.25 -6.98
N ASN A 194 -23.77 -18.44 -6.85
CA ASN A 194 -22.76 -18.08 -7.86
C ASN A 194 -22.81 -16.61 -8.32
N VAL A 195 -23.26 -15.71 -7.43
CA VAL A 195 -23.31 -14.27 -7.70
C VAL A 195 -21.91 -13.67 -7.62
N ILE A 196 -21.10 -14.05 -6.62
CA ILE A 196 -19.72 -13.57 -6.49
C ILE A 196 -18.70 -14.68 -6.76
N ASN A 197 -17.74 -14.40 -7.63
CA ASN A 197 -16.62 -15.27 -7.94
C ASN A 197 -15.31 -14.67 -7.43
N LEU A 198 -14.74 -15.32 -6.41
CA LEU A 198 -13.45 -14.97 -5.81
C LEU A 198 -12.31 -15.88 -6.30
N SER A 199 -12.54 -16.68 -7.35
CA SER A 199 -11.60 -17.65 -7.90
C SER A 199 -10.61 -17.03 -8.90
N ILE A 200 -10.30 -15.74 -8.74
CA ILE A 200 -9.45 -14.98 -9.65
C ILE A 200 -8.01 -15.46 -9.52
N ASP A 201 -7.32 -15.54 -10.64
CA ASP A 201 -5.88 -15.79 -10.69
C ASP A 201 -5.14 -14.71 -9.88
N PRO A 202 -4.55 -15.07 -8.72
CA PRO A 202 -3.85 -14.12 -7.89
C PRO A 202 -2.46 -13.77 -8.48
N HIS A 203 -2.02 -14.51 -9.51
CA HIS A 203 -0.73 -14.35 -10.16
C HIS A 203 -0.74 -13.20 -11.16
N TYR A 204 -0.71 -11.97 -10.66
CA TYR A 204 -0.31 -10.81 -11.47
C TYR A 204 1.07 -10.32 -11.07
N ARG A 205 1.86 -9.95 -12.07
CA ARG A 205 3.21 -9.42 -11.88
C ARG A 205 3.14 -7.93 -11.63
N LEU A 206 3.40 -7.53 -10.39
CA LEU A 206 3.22 -6.14 -10.00
C LEU A 206 4.24 -5.25 -10.71
N ASN A 207 5.50 -5.68 -10.84
CA ASN A 207 6.53 -4.90 -11.54
C ASN A 207 6.13 -4.60 -12.99
N GLU A 208 5.62 -5.59 -13.73
CA GLU A 208 5.21 -5.39 -15.13
C GLU A 208 4.13 -4.31 -15.27
N ILE A 209 3.22 -4.23 -14.30
CA ILE A 209 2.17 -3.20 -14.25
C ILE A 209 2.76 -1.85 -13.87
N THR A 210 3.51 -1.80 -12.76
CA THR A 210 3.93 -0.53 -12.16
C THR A 210 5.11 0.12 -12.88
N ASP A 211 5.89 -0.65 -13.64
CA ASP A 211 6.94 -0.11 -14.51
C ASP A 211 6.36 0.55 -15.77
N SER A 212 5.10 0.27 -16.10
CA SER A 212 4.46 0.84 -17.28
C SER A 212 4.31 2.37 -17.14
N PRO A 213 4.55 3.15 -18.22
CA PRO A 213 4.29 4.59 -18.23
C PRO A 213 2.84 4.92 -17.87
N PHE A 214 1.91 4.07 -18.31
CA PHE A 214 0.48 4.25 -18.06
C PHE A 214 0.12 4.19 -16.58
N PHE A 215 0.74 3.28 -15.81
CA PHE A 215 0.54 3.22 -14.36
C PHE A 215 0.95 4.54 -13.68
N LYS A 216 2.10 5.10 -14.06
CA LYS A 216 2.61 6.35 -13.48
C LYS A 216 1.67 7.52 -13.77
N GLU A 217 1.21 7.65 -15.01
CA GLU A 217 0.23 8.68 -15.40
C GLU A 217 -1.08 8.55 -14.62
N LEU A 218 -1.58 7.32 -14.45
CA LEU A 218 -2.83 7.03 -13.76
C LEU A 218 -2.71 7.30 -12.25
N LEU A 219 -1.62 6.88 -11.63
CA LEU A 219 -1.35 7.14 -10.22
C LEU A 219 -1.24 8.64 -9.94
N GLU A 220 -0.52 9.36 -10.80
CA GLU A 220 -0.39 10.82 -10.69
C GLU A 220 -1.76 11.52 -10.82
N PHE A 221 -2.61 11.04 -11.74
CA PHE A 221 -3.98 11.52 -11.87
C PHE A 221 -4.78 11.32 -10.57
N PHE A 222 -4.72 10.11 -9.98
CA PHE A 222 -5.44 9.84 -8.73
C PHE A 222 -4.90 10.61 -7.53
N ASN A 223 -3.59 10.79 -7.42
CA ASN A 223 -2.98 11.57 -6.35
C ASN A 223 -3.37 13.05 -6.43
N ARG A 224 -3.61 13.59 -7.64
CA ARG A 224 -4.16 14.94 -7.82
C ARG A 224 -5.63 15.04 -7.43
N GLU A 225 -6.45 14.05 -7.78
CA GLU A 225 -7.90 14.04 -7.45
C GLU A 225 -8.18 13.74 -5.96
N ARG A 226 -7.36 12.90 -5.32
CA ARG A 226 -7.53 12.44 -3.92
C ARG A 226 -6.19 12.46 -3.16
N THR A 227 -5.81 13.60 -2.61
CA THR A 227 -4.51 13.77 -1.93
C THR A 227 -4.37 12.98 -0.61
N TRP A 228 -5.48 12.59 0.04
CA TRP A 228 -5.47 11.93 1.36
C TRP A 228 -5.67 10.41 1.33
N LYS A 229 -5.82 9.79 0.15
CA LYS A 229 -6.07 8.33 -0.02
C LYS A 229 -5.01 7.66 -0.88
N SER A 230 -3.75 8.05 -0.70
CA SER A 230 -2.65 7.69 -1.58
C SER A 230 -2.35 6.17 -1.67
N SER A 231 -2.59 5.38 -0.61
CA SER A 231 -2.48 3.91 -0.68
C SER A 231 -3.61 3.28 -1.50
N ASN A 232 -4.84 3.79 -1.38
CA ASN A 232 -5.95 3.37 -2.23
C ASN A 232 -5.74 3.84 -3.68
N ASN A 233 -5.19 5.04 -3.91
CA ASN A 233 -4.84 5.51 -5.25
C ASN A 233 -3.87 4.55 -5.94
N TYR A 234 -2.87 4.03 -5.22
CA TYR A 234 -1.95 3.02 -5.74
C TYR A 234 -2.69 1.74 -6.15
N LEU A 235 -3.56 1.21 -5.28
CA LEU A 235 -4.33 -0.01 -5.56
C LEU A 235 -5.30 0.16 -6.74
N ASP A 236 -6.03 1.27 -6.77
CA ASP A 236 -6.95 1.60 -7.87
C ASP A 236 -6.18 1.75 -9.18
N ALA A 237 -4.95 2.30 -9.13
CA ALA A 237 -4.09 2.41 -10.30
C ALA A 237 -3.62 1.04 -10.82
N VAL A 238 -3.20 0.15 -9.92
CA VAL A 238 -2.84 -1.24 -10.29
C VAL A 238 -4.06 -1.97 -10.88
N ALA A 239 -5.23 -1.86 -10.24
CA ALA A 239 -6.45 -2.50 -10.69
C ALA A 239 -6.87 -2.05 -12.10
N LEU A 240 -6.87 -0.74 -12.37
CA LEU A 240 -7.20 -0.25 -13.71
C LEU A 240 -6.16 -0.65 -14.77
N CYS A 241 -4.87 -0.71 -14.43
CA CYS A 241 -3.87 -1.23 -15.37
C CYS A 241 -4.09 -2.72 -15.69
N LEU A 242 -4.50 -3.52 -14.70
CA LEU A 242 -4.90 -4.91 -14.90
C LEU A 242 -6.14 -5.03 -15.80
N LEU A 243 -7.11 -4.14 -15.60
CA LEU A 243 -8.30 -4.08 -16.43
C LEU A 243 -7.96 -3.77 -17.89
N ASP A 244 -7.07 -2.80 -18.15
CA ASP A 244 -6.59 -2.50 -19.49
C ASP A 244 -5.80 -3.68 -20.08
N THR A 245 -4.99 -4.37 -19.28
CA THR A 245 -4.26 -5.58 -19.73
C THR A 245 -5.22 -6.69 -20.16
N LYS A 246 -6.28 -6.94 -19.36
CA LYS A 246 -7.35 -7.89 -19.72
C LYS A 246 -8.06 -7.47 -21.01
N LEU A 247 -8.30 -6.17 -21.21
CA LEU A 247 -8.90 -5.66 -22.44
C LEU A 247 -8.02 -5.94 -23.66
N ARG A 248 -6.70 -5.71 -23.56
CA ARG A 248 -5.78 -6.01 -24.67
C ARG A 248 -5.71 -7.49 -24.97
N ALA A 249 -5.70 -8.34 -23.93
CA ALA A 249 -5.77 -9.79 -24.11
C ALA A 249 -7.08 -10.20 -24.80
N PHE A 250 -8.21 -9.55 -24.48
CA PHE A 250 -9.47 -9.75 -25.18
C PHE A 250 -9.38 -9.34 -26.65
N GLU A 251 -8.85 -8.15 -26.97
CA GLU A 251 -8.72 -7.68 -28.35
C GLU A 251 -7.84 -8.61 -29.20
N GLN A 252 -6.77 -9.16 -28.62
CA GLN A 252 -5.86 -10.09 -29.28
C GLN A 252 -6.48 -11.49 -29.48
N ASN A 253 -7.20 -12.01 -28.49
CA ASN A 253 -7.69 -13.39 -28.47
C ASN A 253 -9.18 -13.53 -28.83
N SER A 254 -9.88 -12.43 -29.13
CA SER A 254 -11.31 -12.41 -29.46
C SER A 254 -11.71 -13.35 -30.60
N LYS A 255 -10.77 -13.70 -31.49
CA LYS A 255 -11.00 -14.62 -32.62
C LYS A 255 -11.16 -16.09 -32.21
N ASP A 256 -10.65 -16.46 -31.03
CA ASP A 256 -10.64 -17.85 -30.57
C ASP A 256 -11.90 -18.21 -29.77
N GLY A 257 -12.82 -17.25 -29.56
CA GLY A 257 -14.12 -17.45 -28.89
C GLY A 257 -14.04 -17.75 -27.39
N THR A 258 -12.84 -17.83 -26.81
CA THR A 258 -12.60 -18.14 -25.40
C THR A 258 -12.42 -16.88 -24.53
N ALA A 259 -12.13 -15.74 -25.14
CA ALA A 259 -11.90 -14.48 -24.44
C ALA A 259 -13.21 -13.80 -24.02
N LYS A 260 -13.28 -13.38 -22.76
CA LYS A 260 -14.41 -12.62 -22.21
C LYS A 260 -14.12 -11.12 -22.28
N LEU A 261 -15.15 -10.31 -22.56
CA LEU A 261 -15.03 -8.85 -22.53
C LEU A 261 -15.05 -8.36 -21.07
N PRO A 262 -13.95 -7.78 -20.55
CA PRO A 262 -13.96 -7.27 -19.18
C PRO A 262 -14.83 -6.00 -19.11
N LEU A 263 -15.84 -5.99 -18.24
CA LEU A 263 -16.66 -4.81 -17.96
C LEU A 263 -16.50 -4.44 -16.49
N PHE A 264 -16.22 -3.18 -16.18
CA PHE A 264 -16.00 -2.71 -14.82
C PHE A 264 -17.07 -1.71 -14.41
N PHE A 265 -17.78 -1.99 -13.33
CA PHE A 265 -18.72 -1.05 -12.73
C PHE A 265 -17.99 -0.12 -11.77
N SER A 266 -18.21 1.18 -11.95
CA SER A 266 -17.73 2.21 -11.01
C SER A 266 -18.82 3.25 -10.78
N ASP A 267 -19.17 3.47 -9.52
CA ASP A 267 -19.92 4.65 -9.06
C ASP A 267 -19.00 5.76 -8.52
N GLN A 268 -17.70 5.49 -8.45
CA GLN A 268 -16.71 6.41 -7.92
C GLN A 268 -16.28 7.46 -8.96
N GLN A 269 -16.56 8.73 -8.66
CA GLN A 269 -16.37 9.83 -9.61
C GLN A 269 -14.92 9.99 -10.11
N HIS A 270 -13.93 9.74 -9.25
CA HIS A 270 -12.52 9.88 -9.63
C HIS A 270 -12.05 8.78 -10.61
N ILE A 271 -12.56 7.54 -10.49
CA ILE A 271 -12.33 6.47 -11.47
C ILE A 271 -12.97 6.85 -12.80
N LEU A 272 -14.23 7.30 -12.78
CA LEU A 272 -14.93 7.74 -14.00
C LEU A 272 -14.23 8.94 -14.68
N ASN A 273 -13.70 9.88 -13.88
CA ASN A 273 -12.90 11.01 -14.39
C ASN A 273 -11.60 10.53 -15.04
N ALA A 274 -10.90 9.57 -14.43
CA ALA A 274 -9.68 9.00 -14.98
C ALA A 274 -9.96 8.33 -16.33
N VAL A 275 -10.99 7.48 -16.40
CA VAL A 275 -11.40 6.81 -17.64
C VAL A 275 -11.70 7.81 -18.75
N ARG A 276 -12.48 8.87 -18.46
CA ARG A 276 -12.77 9.93 -19.43
C ARG A 276 -11.50 10.66 -19.88
N HIS A 277 -10.57 10.92 -18.97
CA HIS A 277 -9.31 11.58 -19.28
C HIS A 277 -8.46 10.73 -20.24
N PHE A 278 -8.23 9.47 -19.91
CA PHE A 278 -7.35 8.59 -20.67
C PHE A 278 -7.99 8.04 -21.95
N ALA A 279 -9.31 7.86 -22.00
CA ALA A 279 -10.02 7.48 -23.23
C ALA A 279 -9.94 8.57 -24.32
N SER A 280 -9.62 9.82 -23.96
CA SER A 280 -9.42 10.92 -24.93
C SER A 280 -8.01 10.99 -25.53
N LYS A 281 -7.08 10.15 -25.04
CA LYS A 281 -5.66 10.16 -25.40
C LYS A 281 -5.24 8.77 -25.91
N PRO A 282 -5.24 8.54 -27.23
CA PRO A 282 -4.67 7.32 -27.79
C PRO A 282 -3.19 7.18 -27.41
N ARG A 283 -2.77 5.95 -27.11
CA ARG A 283 -1.35 5.61 -26.91
C ARG A 283 -0.60 5.66 -28.24
N GLU A 284 0.73 5.59 -28.18
CA GLU A 284 1.60 5.60 -29.36
C GLU A 284 1.30 4.46 -30.35
N ASP A 285 0.84 3.32 -29.84
CA ASP A 285 0.39 2.16 -30.64
C ASP A 285 -1.03 2.32 -31.22
N GLY A 286 -1.68 3.45 -30.99
CA GLY A 286 -3.05 3.75 -31.41
C GLY A 286 -4.14 3.13 -30.53
N SER A 287 -3.77 2.35 -29.50
CA SER A 287 -4.73 1.79 -28.56
C SER A 287 -5.30 2.87 -27.64
N ILE A 288 -6.58 2.73 -27.26
CA ILE A 288 -7.27 3.70 -26.41
C ILE A 288 -7.51 3.04 -25.04
N PRO A 289 -6.93 3.55 -23.93
CA PRO A 289 -7.13 2.96 -22.62
C PRO A 289 -8.61 2.83 -22.25
N PHE A 290 -8.99 1.69 -21.68
CA PHE A 290 -10.37 1.38 -21.25
C PHE A 290 -11.44 1.45 -22.35
N ALA A 291 -11.03 1.40 -23.63
CA ALA A 291 -11.93 1.34 -24.75
C ALA A 291 -11.45 0.34 -25.81
N CYS A 292 -12.40 -0.34 -26.42
CA CYS A 292 -12.19 -1.22 -27.56
C CYS A 292 -13.15 -0.87 -28.69
N ARG A 293 -13.13 -1.63 -29.78
CA ARG A 293 -14.13 -1.52 -30.84
C ARG A 293 -15.02 -2.76 -30.88
N LEU A 294 -16.33 -2.56 -30.74
CA LEU A 294 -17.35 -3.58 -30.99
C LEU A 294 -18.12 -3.21 -32.24
N ASN A 295 -18.19 -4.10 -33.24
CA ASN A 295 -18.77 -3.81 -34.56
C ASN A 295 -18.25 -2.53 -35.24
N GLY A 296 -16.98 -2.19 -35.00
CA GLY A 296 -16.35 -0.98 -35.57
C GLY A 296 -16.62 0.30 -34.78
N GLU A 297 -17.54 0.27 -33.83
CA GLU A 297 -17.89 1.41 -32.96
C GLU A 297 -17.05 1.40 -31.67
N PRO A 298 -16.66 2.57 -31.14
CA PRO A 298 -15.94 2.66 -29.88
C PRO A 298 -16.84 2.24 -28.71
N PHE A 299 -16.30 1.39 -27.84
CA PHE A 299 -17.00 0.86 -26.67
C PHE A 299 -16.11 1.03 -25.42
N GLN A 300 -16.61 1.75 -24.42
CA GLN A 300 -15.93 1.90 -23.13
C GLN A 300 -16.24 0.71 -22.22
N ILE A 301 -15.23 0.20 -21.51
CA ILE A 301 -15.41 -0.95 -20.63
C ILE A 301 -15.62 -0.59 -19.16
N VAL A 302 -15.32 0.65 -18.77
CA VAL A 302 -15.64 1.16 -17.43
C VAL A 302 -16.91 1.98 -17.54
N MET A 303 -17.99 1.49 -16.94
CA MET A 303 -19.33 2.03 -17.10
C MET A 303 -19.95 2.39 -15.74
N ASP A 304 -20.87 3.35 -15.75
CA ASP A 304 -21.56 3.80 -14.55
C ASP A 304 -22.83 2.99 -14.26
N ALA A 305 -23.55 3.39 -13.21
CA ALA A 305 -24.74 2.68 -12.76
C ALA A 305 -25.86 2.62 -13.80
N ASN A 306 -25.99 3.65 -14.66
CA ASN A 306 -27.08 3.69 -15.62
C ASN A 306 -26.94 2.57 -16.64
N PHE A 307 -25.73 2.36 -17.18
CA PHE A 307 -25.46 1.25 -18.09
C PHE A 307 -25.76 -0.10 -17.45
N PHE A 308 -25.31 -0.34 -16.22
CA PHE A 308 -25.52 -1.63 -15.54
C PHE A 308 -26.99 -1.87 -15.17
N ILE A 309 -27.76 -0.83 -14.86
CA ILE A 309 -29.23 -0.93 -14.68
C ILE A 309 -29.88 -1.42 -15.98
N LEU A 310 -29.52 -0.81 -17.12
CA LEU A 310 -30.06 -1.22 -18.41
C LEU A 310 -29.63 -2.65 -18.79
N TYR A 311 -28.37 -3.01 -18.53
CA TYR A 311 -27.84 -4.34 -18.78
C TYR A 311 -28.52 -5.41 -17.92
N GLY A 312 -28.78 -5.14 -16.63
CA GLY A 312 -29.48 -6.07 -15.75
C GLY A 312 -30.93 -6.31 -16.16
N VAL A 313 -31.66 -5.24 -16.48
CA VAL A 313 -33.03 -5.34 -17.02
C VAL A 313 -33.05 -6.17 -18.31
N LYS A 314 -32.15 -5.88 -19.24
CA LYS A 314 -31.99 -6.60 -20.50
C LYS A 314 -31.74 -8.10 -20.27
N SER A 315 -30.77 -8.41 -19.42
CA SER A 315 -30.36 -9.78 -19.12
C SER A 315 -31.50 -10.59 -18.50
N GLU A 316 -32.24 -10.01 -17.55
CA GLU A 316 -33.39 -10.65 -16.93
C GLU A 316 -34.55 -10.86 -17.91
N MET A 317 -34.83 -9.87 -18.78
CA MET A 317 -35.83 -10.02 -19.84
C MET A 317 -35.49 -11.15 -20.83
N LYS A 318 -34.22 -11.24 -21.24
CA LYS A 318 -33.71 -12.34 -22.08
C LYS A 318 -33.90 -13.69 -21.39
N ARG A 319 -33.52 -13.79 -20.10
CA ARG A 319 -33.65 -15.02 -19.31
C ARG A 319 -35.10 -15.51 -19.23
N LYS A 320 -36.06 -14.60 -19.07
CA LYS A 320 -37.50 -14.91 -19.07
C LYS A 320 -38.10 -15.16 -20.47
N LYS A 321 -37.32 -15.09 -21.56
CA LYS A 321 -37.77 -15.23 -22.96
C LYS A 321 -38.95 -14.32 -23.31
N ASN A 322 -38.93 -13.08 -22.82
CA ASN A 322 -40.05 -12.17 -23.00
C ASN A 322 -40.08 -11.60 -24.44
N ILE A 323 -41.15 -11.91 -25.20
CA ILE A 323 -41.29 -11.58 -26.63
C ILE A 323 -41.25 -10.06 -26.90
N GLY A 324 -41.67 -9.23 -25.93
CA GLY A 324 -41.66 -7.76 -26.06
C GLY A 324 -40.27 -7.12 -26.10
N TYR A 325 -39.21 -7.87 -25.78
CA TYR A 325 -37.82 -7.41 -25.73
C TYR A 325 -37.28 -6.96 -27.10
N ARG A 326 -37.46 -7.78 -28.15
CA ARG A 326 -36.95 -7.46 -29.51
C ARG A 326 -37.63 -6.23 -30.09
N SER A 327 -38.97 -6.22 -30.06
CA SER A 327 -39.77 -5.10 -30.57
C SER A 327 -39.45 -3.77 -29.89
N PHE A 328 -39.01 -3.80 -28.62
CA PHE A 328 -38.71 -2.61 -27.84
C PHE A 328 -37.36 -1.98 -28.21
N PHE A 329 -36.29 -2.77 -28.28
CA PHE A 329 -34.98 -2.27 -28.70
C PHE A 329 -34.97 -1.88 -30.18
N GLU A 330 -35.76 -2.57 -31.03
CA GLU A 330 -36.04 -2.15 -32.41
C GLU A 330 -36.77 -0.80 -32.48
N HIS A 331 -37.71 -0.52 -31.57
CA HIS A 331 -38.40 0.79 -31.49
C HIS A 331 -37.46 1.92 -31.08
N LEU A 332 -36.54 1.63 -30.18
CA LEU A 332 -35.48 2.55 -29.77
C LEU A 332 -34.52 2.85 -30.92
N ASP A 333 -34.09 1.81 -31.65
CA ASP A 333 -33.23 1.96 -32.82
C ASP A 333 -33.88 2.89 -33.86
N THR A 334 -35.17 2.66 -34.15
CA THR A 334 -35.97 3.51 -35.06
C THR A 334 -36.00 4.98 -34.62
N HIS A 335 -36.19 5.24 -33.31
CA HIS A 335 -36.17 6.59 -32.76
C HIS A 335 -34.77 7.23 -32.72
N MET A 336 -33.70 6.42 -32.70
CA MET A 336 -32.31 6.88 -32.71
C MET A 336 -31.79 7.17 -34.12
N THR A 337 -32.27 6.44 -35.13
CA THR A 337 -31.94 6.64 -36.56
C THR A 337 -32.68 7.81 -37.20
N ASP A 338 -33.83 8.22 -36.67
CA ASP A 338 -34.66 9.32 -37.20
C ASP A 338 -34.16 10.74 -36.84
N ASN A 339 -32.95 10.90 -36.28
CA ASN A 339 -32.31 12.21 -36.14
C ASN A 339 -31.36 12.48 -37.33
N PRO A 340 -31.64 13.48 -38.18
CA PRO A 340 -30.86 13.72 -39.39
C PRO A 340 -29.46 14.21 -39.05
N ALA A 341 -28.47 13.37 -39.30
CA ALA A 341 -27.13 13.81 -39.65
C ALA A 341 -27.19 14.42 -41.07
N GLY A 342 -26.97 15.73 -41.21
CA GLY A 342 -26.92 16.37 -42.53
C GLY A 342 -26.78 17.89 -42.46
N GLY A 343 -25.71 18.44 -43.04
CA GLY A 343 -25.27 19.82 -42.90
C GLY A 343 -26.11 20.87 -43.65
N GLY A 344 -25.79 22.13 -43.35
CA GLY A 344 -26.38 23.29 -44.02
C GLY A 344 -26.16 24.58 -43.25
N SER A 345 -24.99 25.19 -43.44
CA SER A 345 -24.67 26.56 -42.99
C SER A 345 -25.70 27.57 -43.51
N SER A 346 -26.45 28.23 -42.62
CA SER A 346 -27.20 29.45 -42.93
C SER A 346 -27.44 30.29 -41.65
N PRO A 347 -27.32 31.63 -41.71
CA PRO A 347 -27.17 32.50 -40.55
C PRO A 347 -28.52 33.03 -40.02
N TRP A 348 -29.12 32.33 -39.04
CA TRP A 348 -30.31 32.83 -38.31
C TRP A 348 -30.29 32.35 -36.85
N GLU A 349 -29.56 33.05 -35.97
CA GLU A 349 -29.28 32.64 -34.57
C GLU A 349 -30.49 32.68 -33.61
N SER A 350 -31.57 33.40 -33.94
CA SER A 350 -32.74 33.50 -33.04
C SER A 350 -33.73 32.33 -33.15
N LYS A 351 -33.76 31.59 -34.28
CA LYS A 351 -34.56 30.34 -34.43
C LYS A 351 -33.84 29.11 -33.86
N LEU A 352 -32.53 29.20 -33.67
CA LEU A 352 -31.70 28.11 -33.14
C LEU A 352 -31.99 27.85 -31.66
N LEU A 353 -32.21 28.89 -30.85
CA LEU A 353 -32.52 28.73 -29.42
C LEU A 353 -33.88 28.05 -29.17
N HIS A 354 -34.89 28.34 -30.01
CA HIS A 354 -36.22 27.72 -29.89
C HIS A 354 -36.24 26.27 -30.39
N LYS A 355 -35.57 25.97 -31.52
CA LYS A 355 -35.35 24.58 -31.97
C LYS A 355 -34.49 23.78 -30.99
N ARG A 356 -33.47 24.40 -30.38
CA ARG A 356 -32.60 23.75 -29.37
C ARG A 356 -33.36 23.50 -28.06
N ARG A 357 -34.23 24.42 -27.61
CA ARG A 357 -35.18 24.17 -26.50
C ARG A 357 -36.18 23.08 -26.82
N GLN A 358 -36.82 23.08 -27.99
CA GLN A 358 -37.73 21.99 -28.39
C GLN A 358 -37.02 20.65 -28.54
N LEU A 359 -35.78 20.61 -29.04
CA LEU A 359 -34.95 19.40 -29.06
C LEU A 359 -34.57 18.92 -27.66
N ILE A 360 -34.28 19.84 -26.73
CA ILE A 360 -33.99 19.52 -25.33
C ILE A 360 -35.25 19.03 -24.62
N GLU A 361 -36.40 19.69 -24.80
CA GLU A 361 -37.70 19.28 -24.25
C GLU A 361 -38.15 17.93 -24.81
N ASN A 362 -38.06 17.70 -26.12
CA ASN A 362 -38.37 16.41 -26.73
C ASN A 362 -37.44 15.31 -26.23
N ARG A 363 -36.17 15.62 -25.98
CA ARG A 363 -35.20 14.67 -25.43
C ARG A 363 -35.38 14.40 -23.94
N MET A 364 -35.76 15.40 -23.14
CA MET A 364 -36.11 15.20 -21.73
C MET A 364 -37.42 14.42 -21.60
N ASN A 365 -38.40 14.69 -22.48
CA ASN A 365 -39.62 13.91 -22.59
C ASN A 365 -39.33 12.46 -22.98
N PHE A 366 -38.34 12.22 -23.84
CA PHE A 366 -37.89 10.86 -24.18
C PHE A 366 -37.24 10.15 -22.98
N VAL A 367 -36.32 10.79 -22.26
CA VAL A 367 -35.70 10.21 -21.05
C VAL A 367 -36.79 9.89 -20.01
N ARG A 368 -37.68 10.84 -19.73
CA ARG A 368 -38.77 10.65 -18.77
C ARG A 368 -39.73 9.55 -19.22
N TYR A 369 -40.11 9.53 -20.50
CA TYR A 369 -40.94 8.46 -21.07
C TYR A 369 -40.26 7.11 -20.94
N PHE A 370 -38.96 7.04 -21.25
CA PHE A 370 -38.17 5.82 -21.14
C PHE A 370 -38.14 5.33 -19.68
N GLU A 371 -37.84 6.19 -18.72
CA GLU A 371 -37.85 5.80 -17.29
C GLU A 371 -39.22 5.36 -16.81
N GLU A 372 -40.26 6.18 -17.04
CA GLU A 372 -41.63 5.93 -16.58
C GLU A 372 -42.28 4.72 -17.25
N LYS A 373 -41.97 4.44 -18.53
CA LYS A 373 -42.61 3.35 -19.28
C LYS A 373 -41.80 2.07 -19.30
N MET A 374 -40.49 2.11 -19.10
CA MET A 374 -39.67 0.91 -19.18
C MET A 374 -39.19 0.43 -17.84
N LEU A 375 -38.47 1.26 -17.09
CA LEU A 375 -37.94 0.79 -15.82
C LEU A 375 -39.07 0.56 -14.83
N VAL A 376 -39.95 1.54 -14.66
CA VAL A 376 -41.09 1.39 -13.74
C VAL A 376 -41.99 0.23 -14.16
N GLU A 377 -42.33 0.09 -15.44
CA GLU A 377 -43.14 -1.04 -15.93
C GLU A 377 -42.43 -2.39 -15.78
N PHE A 378 -41.12 -2.46 -16.02
CA PHE A 378 -40.36 -3.68 -15.82
C PHE A 378 -40.34 -4.08 -14.35
N PHE A 379 -40.03 -3.15 -13.45
CA PHE A 379 -40.06 -3.41 -12.01
C PHE A 379 -41.48 -3.69 -11.50
N ASN A 380 -42.51 -3.10 -12.11
CA ASN A 380 -43.91 -3.44 -11.84
C ASN A 380 -44.22 -4.88 -12.20
N ARG A 381 -43.83 -5.31 -13.41
CA ARG A 381 -44.03 -6.69 -13.84
C ARG A 381 -43.22 -7.64 -13.00
N TRP A 382 -41.99 -7.27 -12.62
CA TRP A 382 -41.21 -8.04 -11.67
C TRP A 382 -41.92 -8.13 -10.32
N TRP A 383 -42.46 -7.04 -9.80
CA TRP A 383 -43.19 -7.01 -8.53
C TRP A 383 -44.47 -7.86 -8.59
N GLU A 384 -45.18 -7.86 -9.71
CA GLU A 384 -46.33 -8.74 -9.97
C GLU A 384 -45.91 -10.22 -10.13
N ASP A 385 -44.77 -10.48 -10.77
CA ASP A 385 -44.24 -11.82 -11.09
C ASP A 385 -43.51 -12.50 -9.93
N ALA A 386 -42.82 -11.74 -9.07
CA ALA A 386 -41.94 -12.23 -7.98
C ALA A 386 -42.69 -13.08 -6.95
N ARG A 387 -44.03 -13.15 -7.07
CA ARG A 387 -45.00 -13.93 -6.31
C ARG A 387 -45.10 -13.53 -4.84
N GLU A 388 -46.31 -13.69 -4.35
CA GLU A 388 -46.75 -13.50 -2.96
C GLU A 388 -45.80 -14.17 -1.96
N ASN A 389 -45.22 -15.33 -2.29
CA ASN A 389 -44.34 -16.09 -1.39
C ASN A 389 -42.97 -15.43 -1.10
N GLU A 390 -42.38 -14.65 -2.01
CA GLU A 390 -41.08 -13.99 -1.73
C GLU A 390 -41.27 -12.81 -0.78
N ILE A 391 -42.34 -12.04 -0.96
CA ILE A 391 -42.71 -10.92 -0.09
C ILE A 391 -43.20 -11.44 1.26
N GLU A 392 -44.03 -12.49 1.28
CA GLU A 392 -44.51 -13.12 2.51
C GLU A 392 -43.37 -13.62 3.39
N ARG A 393 -42.28 -14.18 2.82
CA ARG A 393 -41.08 -14.58 3.57
C ARG A 393 -40.40 -13.45 4.34
N LEU A 394 -40.45 -12.21 3.86
CA LEU A 394 -39.90 -11.06 4.60
C LEU A 394 -40.71 -10.75 5.86
N PHE A 395 -41.99 -11.15 5.88
CA PHE A 395 -42.93 -10.89 6.97
C PHE A 395 -43.33 -12.18 7.72
N GLU A 396 -42.72 -13.33 7.40
CA GLU A 396 -42.93 -14.58 8.13
C GLU A 396 -42.41 -14.42 9.57
N PRO A 397 -43.18 -14.87 10.59
CA PRO A 397 -42.72 -14.80 11.97
C PRO A 397 -41.40 -15.57 12.12
N GLY A 398 -40.43 -14.93 12.78
CA GLY A 398 -39.05 -15.40 12.85
C GLY A 398 -38.92 -16.87 13.22
N LEU A 399 -37.90 -17.52 12.64
CA LEU A 399 -37.55 -18.91 12.89
C LEU A 399 -37.59 -19.27 14.39
N ASP A 400 -38.05 -20.48 14.69
CA ASP A 400 -37.92 -21.09 16.02
C ASP A 400 -36.47 -20.91 16.54
N PRO A 401 -36.25 -20.52 17.82
CA PRO A 401 -34.92 -20.22 18.33
C PRO A 401 -33.88 -21.32 18.09
N GLU A 402 -34.28 -22.59 18.10
CA GLU A 402 -33.38 -23.71 17.83
C GLU A 402 -33.00 -23.78 16.34
N ALA A 403 -33.96 -23.58 15.44
CA ALA A 403 -33.71 -23.47 14.00
C ALA A 403 -32.82 -22.27 13.66
N LYS A 404 -33.00 -21.14 14.34
CA LYS A 404 -32.13 -19.95 14.19
C LYS A 404 -30.69 -20.26 14.60
N LYS A 405 -30.49 -20.89 15.76
CA LYS A 405 -29.17 -21.29 16.26
C LYS A 405 -28.47 -22.29 15.34
N GLN A 406 -29.20 -23.25 14.80
CA GLN A 406 -28.68 -24.22 13.84
C GLN A 406 -28.24 -23.52 12.53
N ARG A 407 -29.05 -22.60 12.00
CA ARG A 407 -28.69 -21.80 10.82
C ARG A 407 -27.47 -20.91 11.07
N GLU A 408 -27.37 -20.26 12.23
CA GLU A 408 -26.20 -19.47 12.61
C GLU A 408 -24.94 -20.33 12.67
N LYS A 409 -25.03 -21.55 13.19
CA LYS A 409 -23.91 -22.50 13.19
C LYS A 409 -23.48 -22.84 11.76
N GLU A 410 -24.42 -23.22 10.89
CA GLU A 410 -24.14 -23.54 9.47
C GLU A 410 -23.53 -22.37 8.70
N VAL A 411 -23.95 -21.14 9.00
CA VAL A 411 -23.36 -19.93 8.40
C VAL A 411 -21.94 -19.73 8.91
N ASN A 412 -21.69 -19.84 10.21
CA ASN A 412 -20.34 -19.67 10.77
C ASN A 412 -19.38 -20.76 10.29
N ASP A 413 -19.83 -22.02 10.20
CA ASP A 413 -19.05 -23.14 9.67
C ASP A 413 -18.67 -22.86 8.20
N PHE A 414 -19.63 -22.43 7.37
CA PHE A 414 -19.36 -22.00 5.99
C PHE A 414 -18.35 -20.85 5.91
N ILE A 415 -18.47 -19.82 6.75
CA ILE A 415 -17.53 -18.69 6.75
C ILE A 415 -16.14 -19.14 7.16
N ALA A 416 -16.00 -20.02 8.14
CA ALA A 416 -14.70 -20.56 8.55
C ALA A 416 -14.03 -21.36 7.42
N GLU A 417 -14.80 -22.22 6.73
CA GLU A 417 -14.34 -23.01 5.59
C GLU A 417 -13.94 -22.12 4.40
N GLU A 418 -14.80 -21.18 4.01
CA GLU A 418 -14.54 -20.30 2.87
C GLU A 418 -13.39 -19.33 3.16
N ARG A 419 -13.26 -18.88 4.41
CA ARG A 419 -12.09 -18.12 4.85
C ARG A 419 -10.83 -18.94 4.66
N GLN A 420 -10.76 -20.15 5.23
CA GLN A 420 -9.59 -21.03 5.07
C GLN A 420 -9.26 -21.26 3.59
N ARG A 421 -10.27 -21.53 2.76
CA ARG A 421 -10.09 -21.70 1.30
C ARG A 421 -9.48 -20.46 0.64
N LEU A 422 -9.97 -19.26 0.99
CA LEU A 422 -9.41 -18.00 0.49
C LEU A 422 -8.02 -17.72 1.06
N GLU A 423 -7.74 -18.13 2.29
CA GLU A 423 -6.39 -18.04 2.85
C GLU A 423 -5.41 -18.92 2.11
N ASP A 424 -5.77 -20.17 1.82
CA ASP A 424 -4.95 -21.10 1.06
C ASP A 424 -4.72 -20.62 -0.38
N LEU A 425 -5.76 -20.09 -1.04
CA LEU A 425 -5.68 -19.56 -2.41
C LEU A 425 -4.75 -18.35 -2.51
N PHE A 426 -4.69 -17.52 -1.47
CA PHE A 426 -3.88 -16.30 -1.42
C PHE A 426 -2.66 -16.41 -0.49
N GLU A 427 -2.29 -17.63 -0.04
CA GLU A 427 -1.18 -17.82 0.89
C GLU A 427 0.15 -17.26 0.35
N PRO A 428 0.50 -17.40 -0.95
CA PRO A 428 1.71 -16.77 -1.51
C PRO A 428 1.71 -15.23 -1.40
N TYR A 429 0.53 -14.62 -1.30
CA TYR A 429 0.32 -13.18 -1.28
C TYR A 429 -0.15 -12.66 0.07
N LYS A 430 -0.10 -13.53 1.09
CA LYS A 430 -0.48 -13.20 2.46
C LYS A 430 0.39 -12.06 2.97
N GLY A 431 -0.28 -10.99 3.40
CA GLY A 431 0.37 -9.80 3.93
C GLY A 431 0.85 -8.80 2.87
N ARG A 432 0.65 -9.05 1.56
CA ARG A 432 0.95 -8.07 0.50
C ARG A 432 0.20 -6.75 0.73
N MET A 433 -1.11 -6.83 0.93
CA MET A 433 -1.96 -5.66 1.23
C MET A 433 -1.58 -4.95 2.53
N GLU A 434 -1.28 -5.71 3.59
CA GLU A 434 -0.81 -5.16 4.86
C GLU A 434 0.53 -4.42 4.67
N LEU A 435 1.43 -4.99 3.86
CA LEU A 435 2.72 -4.39 3.56
C LEU A 435 2.58 -3.13 2.71
N ILE A 436 1.73 -3.12 1.68
CA ILE A 436 1.41 -1.91 0.89
C ILE A 436 1.00 -0.78 1.83
N LYS A 437 0.03 -1.04 2.71
CA LYS A 437 -0.46 -0.04 3.66
C LYS A 437 0.65 0.42 4.61
N LYS A 438 1.40 -0.49 5.23
CA LYS A 438 2.50 -0.16 6.15
C LYS A 438 3.61 0.67 5.50
N ILE A 439 4.01 0.34 4.27
CA ILE A 439 5.01 1.14 3.55
C ILE A 439 4.47 2.53 3.26
N TRP A 440 3.23 2.59 2.76
CA TRP A 440 2.62 3.84 2.35
C TRP A 440 2.33 4.79 3.52
N ASP A 441 1.87 4.24 4.64
CA ASP A 441 1.68 4.96 5.90
C ASP A 441 3.02 5.48 6.42
N GLY A 442 4.09 4.67 6.36
CA GLY A 442 5.45 5.12 6.65
C GLY A 442 5.88 6.30 5.77
N PHE A 443 5.52 6.29 4.49
CA PHE A 443 5.81 7.37 3.56
C PHE A 443 5.01 8.66 3.78
N GLN A 444 3.90 8.63 4.51
CA GLN A 444 3.23 9.86 4.93
C GLN A 444 4.12 10.70 5.86
N GLU A 445 4.94 10.04 6.69
CA GLU A 445 5.90 10.69 7.57
C GLU A 445 7.23 11.04 6.88
N MET A 446 7.47 10.57 5.65
CA MET A 446 8.77 10.75 4.98
C MET A 446 9.10 12.24 4.79
N LYS A 447 8.12 13.04 4.35
CA LYS A 447 8.33 14.47 4.13
C LYS A 447 8.73 15.18 5.43
N SER A 448 7.95 14.98 6.50
CA SER A 448 8.22 15.63 7.79
C SER A 448 9.53 15.14 8.42
N ARG A 449 9.88 13.87 8.26
CA ARG A 449 11.18 13.33 8.68
C ARG A 449 12.32 13.97 7.91
N ILE A 450 12.22 14.11 6.60
CA ILE A 450 13.25 14.76 5.78
C ILE A 450 13.41 16.22 6.19
N GLU A 451 12.33 16.97 6.28
CA GLU A 451 12.36 18.38 6.69
C GLU A 451 12.92 18.58 8.10
N THR A 452 12.66 17.64 9.02
CA THR A 452 13.13 17.72 10.42
C THR A 452 14.58 17.28 10.60
N ARG A 453 14.98 16.19 9.93
CA ARG A 453 16.30 15.56 10.10
C ARG A 453 17.34 16.07 9.12
N PHE A 454 16.92 16.54 7.95
CA PHE A 454 17.78 17.01 6.87
C PHE A 454 17.33 18.38 6.35
N PRO A 455 17.39 19.45 7.17
CA PRO A 455 16.76 20.73 6.87
C PRO A 455 17.51 21.61 5.85
N GLN A 456 18.77 21.30 5.53
CA GLN A 456 19.59 22.14 4.66
C GLN A 456 19.77 21.52 3.28
N ARG A 457 19.44 22.26 2.21
CA ARG A 457 19.52 21.78 0.80
C ARG A 457 20.88 21.21 0.38
N ASP A 458 21.96 21.59 1.07
CA ASP A 458 23.33 21.13 0.81
C ASP A 458 23.79 19.96 1.71
N GLU A 459 22.96 19.46 2.63
CA GLU A 459 23.23 18.22 3.34
C GLU A 459 23.22 17.06 2.34
N ARG A 460 24.43 16.62 1.96
CA ARG A 460 24.61 15.46 1.09
C ARG A 460 24.20 14.21 1.86
N LEU A 461 22.91 13.87 1.77
CA LEU A 461 22.41 12.56 2.13
C LEU A 461 23.15 11.53 1.32
N ASP A 462 23.89 10.69 2.01
CA ASP A 462 24.89 9.90 1.34
C ASP A 462 24.76 8.42 1.63
N VAL A 463 24.07 7.75 0.73
CA VAL A 463 23.69 6.34 0.81
C VAL A 463 24.91 5.46 0.95
N TYR A 464 25.97 5.80 0.22
CA TYR A 464 27.19 5.02 0.31
C TYR A 464 27.82 5.12 1.74
N LYS A 465 27.58 6.20 2.54
CA LYS A 465 28.17 6.47 3.87
C LYS A 465 27.43 5.67 4.91
N GLU A 466 26.12 5.60 4.74
CA GLU A 466 25.21 4.94 5.68
C GLU A 466 25.06 3.45 5.43
N LEU A 467 25.13 2.98 4.18
CA LEU A 467 24.72 1.63 3.82
C LEU A 467 25.79 0.80 3.10
N ALA A 468 26.43 1.35 2.07
CA ALA A 468 27.23 0.56 1.12
C ALA A 468 28.37 -0.23 1.78
N LEU A 469 29.10 0.43 2.70
CA LEU A 469 30.24 -0.18 3.37
C LEU A 469 29.81 -1.17 4.45
N ARG A 470 28.69 -0.90 5.15
CA ARG A 470 28.19 -1.71 6.28
C ARG A 470 27.55 -3.02 5.82
N PHE A 471 26.74 -2.95 4.77
CA PHE A 471 25.95 -4.08 4.29
C PHE A 471 26.41 -4.63 2.94
N SER A 472 27.55 -4.13 2.46
CA SER A 472 28.27 -4.70 1.32
C SER A 472 27.55 -4.66 -0.03
N TYR A 473 26.62 -3.73 -0.25
CA TYR A 473 25.98 -3.49 -1.54
C TYR A 473 26.99 -3.30 -2.69
N PRO A 474 26.72 -3.79 -3.91
CA PRO A 474 27.55 -3.49 -5.09
C PRO A 474 27.55 -1.99 -5.42
N GLU A 475 28.64 -1.48 -5.99
CA GLU A 475 28.81 -0.05 -6.35
C GLU A 475 27.68 0.45 -7.26
N GLU A 476 27.41 -0.26 -8.36
CA GLU A 476 26.28 0.03 -9.28
C GLU A 476 24.94 0.15 -8.54
N THR A 477 24.69 -0.71 -7.54
CA THR A 477 23.46 -0.66 -6.75
C THR A 477 23.43 0.57 -5.85
N CYS A 478 24.58 1.00 -5.33
CA CYS A 478 24.68 2.20 -4.51
C CYS A 478 24.48 3.48 -5.34
N GLU A 479 24.96 3.50 -6.58
CA GLU A 479 24.70 4.55 -7.58
C GLU A 479 23.19 4.71 -7.85
N ASP A 480 22.50 3.59 -8.10
CA ASP A 480 21.05 3.58 -8.29
C ASP A 480 20.32 4.14 -7.05
N ILE A 481 20.68 3.69 -5.85
CA ILE A 481 20.04 4.13 -4.61
C ILE A 481 20.35 5.61 -4.33
N GLN A 482 21.58 6.06 -4.54
CA GLN A 482 21.97 7.45 -4.34
C GLN A 482 21.17 8.39 -5.25
N THR A 483 20.97 7.98 -6.50
CA THR A 483 20.14 8.73 -7.46
C THR A 483 18.71 8.88 -6.94
N LEU A 484 18.08 7.77 -6.54
CA LEU A 484 16.72 7.79 -6.01
C LEU A 484 16.57 8.58 -4.70
N VAL A 485 17.54 8.47 -3.79
CA VAL A 485 17.54 9.27 -2.55
C VAL A 485 17.67 10.76 -2.85
N ASN A 486 18.53 11.14 -3.79
CA ASN A 486 18.67 12.54 -4.22
C ASN A 486 17.37 13.04 -4.87
N GLU A 487 16.72 12.23 -5.69
CA GLU A 487 15.44 12.56 -6.31
C GLU A 487 14.34 12.80 -5.27
N ILE A 488 14.17 11.89 -4.30
CA ILE A 488 13.23 12.04 -3.18
C ILE A 488 13.55 13.30 -2.37
N TYR A 489 14.82 13.49 -2.02
CA TYR A 489 15.29 14.63 -1.25
C TYR A 489 15.01 15.95 -1.95
N ASN A 490 15.31 16.01 -3.25
CA ASN A 490 15.08 17.18 -4.09
C ASN A 490 13.58 17.47 -4.23
N ALA A 491 12.74 16.44 -4.44
CA ALA A 491 11.29 16.59 -4.55
C ALA A 491 10.67 17.20 -3.28
N VAL A 492 11.13 16.78 -2.09
CA VAL A 492 10.70 17.38 -0.81
C VAL A 492 11.11 18.86 -0.74
N HIS A 493 12.36 19.17 -1.04
CA HIS A 493 12.88 20.54 -0.92
C HIS A 493 12.36 21.50 -2.00
N SER A 494 12.06 20.99 -3.20
CA SER A 494 11.41 21.75 -4.28
C SER A 494 9.90 21.85 -4.10
N LYS A 495 9.31 21.11 -3.14
CA LYS A 495 7.86 20.97 -2.94
C LYS A 495 7.14 20.40 -4.16
N ASP A 496 7.81 19.50 -4.88
CA ASP A 496 7.26 18.77 -6.02
C ASP A 496 6.57 17.49 -5.54
N GLU A 497 5.33 17.64 -5.07
CA GLU A 497 4.51 16.53 -4.57
C GLU A 497 4.30 15.42 -5.62
N PRO A 498 4.00 15.72 -6.90
CA PRO A 498 3.89 14.68 -7.93
C PRO A 498 5.17 13.84 -8.09
N ALA A 499 6.34 14.48 -8.15
CA ALA A 499 7.61 13.75 -8.22
C ALA A 499 7.82 12.88 -6.97
N LEU A 500 7.57 13.43 -5.78
CA LEU A 500 7.71 12.69 -4.52
C LEU A 500 6.83 11.43 -4.49
N GLU A 501 5.56 11.54 -4.88
CA GLU A 501 4.64 10.40 -4.93
C GLU A 501 5.08 9.34 -5.95
N ASN A 502 5.64 9.75 -7.10
CA ASN A 502 6.20 8.82 -8.08
C ASN A 502 7.43 8.07 -7.52
N HIS A 503 8.33 8.76 -6.82
CA HIS A 503 9.48 8.10 -6.20
C HIS A 503 9.08 7.15 -5.07
N LYS A 504 8.06 7.50 -4.27
CA LYS A 504 7.45 6.59 -3.27
C LYS A 504 6.90 5.32 -3.94
N ALA A 505 6.16 5.49 -5.03
CA ALA A 505 5.61 4.37 -5.80
C ALA A 505 6.72 3.44 -6.31
N ASN A 506 7.82 3.99 -6.84
CA ASN A 506 8.98 3.19 -7.29
C ASN A 506 9.57 2.35 -6.14
N VAL A 507 9.70 2.91 -4.92
CA VAL A 507 10.21 2.16 -3.76
C VAL A 507 9.24 1.04 -3.37
N VAL A 508 7.94 1.31 -3.35
CA VAL A 508 6.90 0.30 -3.08
C VAL A 508 6.97 -0.83 -4.09
N THR A 509 7.08 -0.52 -5.37
CA THR A 509 7.26 -1.48 -6.46
C THR A 509 8.52 -2.34 -6.26
N PHE A 510 9.68 -1.74 -5.98
CA PHE A 510 10.91 -2.50 -5.74
C PHE A 510 10.77 -3.52 -4.60
N LEU A 511 10.09 -3.13 -3.51
CA LEU A 511 9.88 -3.99 -2.36
C LEU A 511 8.88 -5.11 -2.67
N LEU A 512 7.72 -4.76 -3.22
CA LEU A 512 6.64 -5.72 -3.45
C LEU A 512 6.97 -6.69 -4.59
N GLY A 513 7.52 -6.19 -5.70
CA GLY A 513 7.92 -7.04 -6.80
C GLY A 513 9.00 -8.03 -6.39
N ALA A 514 9.98 -7.60 -5.58
CA ALA A 514 10.99 -8.53 -5.08
C ALA A 514 10.46 -9.57 -4.09
N LEU A 515 9.38 -9.26 -3.38
CA LEU A 515 8.79 -10.15 -2.38
C LEU A 515 7.78 -11.11 -2.99
N PHE A 516 7.01 -10.67 -3.98
CA PHE A 516 5.83 -11.39 -4.44
C PHE A 516 5.82 -11.73 -5.93
N ASP A 517 6.70 -11.14 -6.76
CA ASP A 517 6.82 -11.58 -8.15
C ASP A 517 7.68 -12.85 -8.21
N ASP A 518 7.23 -13.85 -8.98
CA ASP A 518 7.91 -15.13 -9.24
C ASP A 518 8.12 -16.07 -8.03
N LEU A 519 7.36 -15.92 -6.93
CA LEU A 519 7.37 -16.88 -5.81
C LEU A 519 6.85 -18.28 -6.19
N ASP A 520 6.00 -18.36 -7.22
CA ASP A 520 5.25 -19.57 -7.58
C ASP A 520 6.02 -20.56 -8.49
N TYR A 521 7.24 -20.19 -8.93
CA TYR A 521 8.06 -21.03 -9.82
C TYR A 521 9.41 -21.35 -9.20
N LYS A 522 9.98 -22.53 -9.52
CA LYS A 522 11.37 -22.88 -9.18
C LYS A 522 12.25 -21.67 -9.50
N PRO A 523 12.85 -21.01 -8.49
CA PRO A 523 13.38 -19.67 -8.68
C PRO A 523 14.49 -19.74 -9.72
N ASN A 524 14.27 -19.07 -10.86
CA ASN A 524 15.35 -18.83 -11.80
C ASN A 524 16.43 -18.05 -11.03
N PRO A 525 17.67 -18.57 -10.91
CA PRO A 525 18.72 -17.89 -10.14
C PRO A 525 18.97 -16.44 -10.60
N ALA A 526 18.75 -16.14 -11.88
CA ALA A 526 18.86 -14.79 -12.41
C ALA A 526 17.72 -13.88 -11.92
N ALA A 527 16.48 -14.38 -11.90
CA ALA A 527 15.32 -13.65 -11.40
C ALA A 527 15.43 -13.41 -9.89
N LEU A 528 15.85 -14.43 -9.13
CA LEU A 528 16.13 -14.32 -7.70
C LEU A 528 17.19 -13.24 -7.42
N LYS A 529 18.28 -13.22 -8.18
CA LYS A 529 19.33 -12.20 -8.03
C LYS A 529 18.82 -10.79 -8.33
N LEU A 530 17.96 -10.64 -9.34
CA LEU A 530 17.34 -9.35 -9.67
C LEU A 530 16.36 -8.90 -8.58
N ASN A 531 15.53 -9.80 -8.08
CA ASN A 531 14.60 -9.54 -7.00
C ASN A 531 15.34 -9.11 -5.73
N LEU A 532 16.42 -9.80 -5.35
CA LEU A 532 17.24 -9.39 -4.20
C LEU A 532 17.93 -8.03 -4.42
N LYS A 533 18.34 -7.70 -5.66
CA LYS A 533 18.87 -6.36 -5.98
C LYS A 533 17.79 -5.29 -5.76
N ASN A 534 16.56 -5.51 -6.25
CA ASN A 534 15.44 -4.57 -6.09
C ASN A 534 15.00 -4.44 -4.63
N LEU A 535 14.88 -5.56 -3.91
CA LEU A 535 14.64 -5.57 -2.47
C LEU A 535 15.69 -4.71 -1.73
N GLY A 536 16.95 -4.93 -2.06
CA GLY A 536 18.08 -4.17 -1.52
C GLY A 536 17.94 -2.65 -1.74
N LYS A 537 17.52 -2.24 -2.95
CA LYS A 537 17.27 -0.82 -3.26
C LYS A 537 16.17 -0.23 -2.37
N GLY A 538 15.02 -0.90 -2.28
CA GLY A 538 13.90 -0.42 -1.48
C GLY A 538 14.24 -0.34 0.01
N LEU A 539 14.88 -1.37 0.55
CA LEU A 539 15.31 -1.40 1.96
C LEU A 539 16.36 -0.32 2.26
N ALA A 540 17.26 -0.05 1.31
CA ALA A 540 18.26 0.99 1.44
C ALA A 540 17.65 2.40 1.49
N VAL A 541 16.64 2.69 0.67
CA VAL A 541 15.92 3.97 0.74
C VAL A 541 15.25 4.13 2.10
N LEU A 542 14.53 3.10 2.57
CA LEU A 542 13.90 3.11 3.89
C LEU A 542 14.90 3.32 5.02
N TRP A 543 16.06 2.67 4.94
CA TRP A 543 17.14 2.84 5.92
C TRP A 543 17.68 4.27 5.93
N THR A 544 17.97 4.87 4.76
CA THR A 544 18.53 6.23 4.68
C THR A 544 17.62 7.26 5.33
N PHE A 545 16.30 7.06 5.28
CA PHE A 545 15.31 7.91 5.94
C PHE A 545 14.88 7.39 7.33
N GLU A 546 15.69 6.53 7.94
CA GLU A 546 15.55 6.03 9.32
C GLU A 546 14.24 5.28 9.61
N PHE A 547 13.66 4.60 8.62
CA PHE A 547 12.47 3.74 8.79
C PHE A 547 12.85 2.33 9.29
N TYR A 548 13.64 2.25 10.36
CA TYR A 548 14.22 0.98 10.85
C TYR A 548 13.18 -0.07 11.25
N ASP A 549 12.08 0.32 11.89
CA ASP A 549 11.02 -0.61 12.26
C ASP A 549 10.34 -1.24 11.03
N LEU A 550 10.13 -0.44 9.96
CA LEU A 550 9.58 -0.92 8.70
C LEU A 550 10.58 -1.84 7.96
N VAL A 551 11.87 -1.49 7.98
CA VAL A 551 12.94 -2.38 7.45
C VAL A 551 12.94 -3.72 8.19
N SER A 552 12.83 -3.72 9.52
CA SER A 552 12.76 -4.93 10.36
C SER A 552 11.51 -5.79 10.04
N TYR A 553 10.36 -5.14 9.85
CA TYR A 553 9.13 -5.80 9.43
C TYR A 553 9.29 -6.47 8.06
N ILE A 554 9.76 -5.74 7.05
CA ILE A 554 9.99 -6.28 5.70
C ILE A 554 10.98 -7.43 5.73
N CYS A 555 12.11 -7.29 6.43
CA CYS A 555 13.10 -8.37 6.50
C CYS A 555 12.59 -9.61 7.26
N THR A 556 11.58 -9.46 8.13
CA THR A 556 10.87 -10.59 8.74
C THR A 556 10.00 -11.30 7.70
N LEU A 557 9.30 -10.54 6.84
CA LEU A 557 8.56 -11.11 5.71
C LEU A 557 9.48 -11.83 4.72
N VAL A 558 10.61 -11.20 4.34
CA VAL A 558 11.63 -11.84 3.47
C VAL A 558 12.06 -13.18 4.04
N ARG A 559 12.42 -13.22 5.32
CA ARG A 559 12.81 -14.46 6.00
C ARG A 559 11.72 -15.53 5.86
N ASN A 560 10.46 -15.18 6.12
CA ASN A 560 9.35 -16.13 6.10
C ASN A 560 9.00 -16.61 4.68
N LEU A 561 8.97 -15.69 3.71
CA LEU A 561 8.61 -15.99 2.31
C LEU A 561 9.69 -16.79 1.58
N TYR A 562 10.97 -16.52 1.87
CA TYR A 562 12.07 -17.21 1.22
C TYR A 562 12.43 -18.54 1.92
N GLN A 563 12.06 -18.74 3.18
CA GLN A 563 12.40 -19.96 3.93
C GLN A 563 12.01 -21.27 3.22
N PRO A 564 10.83 -21.42 2.59
CA PRO A 564 10.44 -22.65 1.91
C PRO A 564 11.28 -22.98 0.66
N ILE A 565 11.89 -21.98 0.02
CA ILE A 565 12.68 -22.14 -1.21
C ILE A 565 14.20 -22.18 -0.96
N LEU A 566 14.61 -21.96 0.29
CA LEU A 566 16.02 -22.04 0.70
C LEU A 566 16.38 -23.47 1.17
N PRO A 567 17.67 -23.84 1.16
CA PRO A 567 18.14 -25.10 1.73
C PRO A 567 17.65 -25.29 3.19
N PRO A 568 17.37 -26.53 3.63
CA PRO A 568 16.94 -26.79 5.01
C PRO A 568 17.90 -26.19 6.05
N GLY A 569 17.36 -25.39 6.96
CA GLY A 569 18.12 -24.68 8.01
C GLY A 569 18.46 -23.24 7.68
N ASP A 570 18.39 -22.84 6.41
CA ASP A 570 18.60 -21.45 5.99
C ASP A 570 17.36 -20.59 6.27
N LYS A 571 17.58 -19.37 6.76
CA LYS A 571 16.49 -18.41 7.07
C LYS A 571 16.52 -17.15 6.23
N TYR A 572 17.62 -16.86 5.55
CA TYR A 572 17.80 -15.64 4.77
C TYR A 572 18.38 -15.96 3.40
N PRO A 573 17.96 -15.24 2.34
CA PRO A 573 18.50 -15.45 1.00
C PRO A 573 19.97 -15.03 0.88
N ASP A 574 20.38 -13.97 1.58
CA ASP A 574 21.73 -13.42 1.53
C ASP A 574 22.15 -12.75 2.86
N ALA A 575 23.46 -12.52 3.01
CA ALA A 575 24.04 -11.94 4.23
C ALA A 575 23.70 -10.45 4.41
N THR A 576 23.54 -9.70 3.31
CA THR A 576 23.22 -8.27 3.33
C THR A 576 21.86 -8.06 3.98
N THR A 577 20.84 -8.79 3.54
CA THR A 577 19.48 -8.76 4.10
C THR A 577 19.46 -9.17 5.57
N ALA A 578 20.20 -10.22 5.94
CA ALA A 578 20.26 -10.69 7.33
C ALA A 578 20.91 -9.65 8.26
N MET A 579 22.06 -9.09 7.87
CA MET A 579 22.75 -8.07 8.67
C MET A 579 21.96 -6.77 8.76
N LEU A 580 21.30 -6.36 7.67
CA LEU A 580 20.40 -5.20 7.67
C LEU A 580 19.23 -5.40 8.64
N HIS A 581 18.63 -6.59 8.67
CA HIS A 581 17.56 -6.93 9.61
C HIS A 581 18.05 -6.84 11.06
N ALA A 582 19.19 -7.46 11.39
CA ALA A 582 19.75 -7.40 12.74
C ALA A 582 20.03 -5.96 13.17
N ALA A 583 20.63 -5.15 12.29
CA ALA A 583 20.91 -3.75 12.57
C ALA A 583 19.63 -2.91 12.73
N ALA A 584 18.61 -3.14 11.89
CA ALA A 584 17.33 -2.44 11.95
C ALA A 584 16.58 -2.75 13.25
N ILE A 585 16.62 -3.99 13.75
CA ILE A 585 16.07 -4.33 15.06
C ILE A 585 16.77 -3.51 16.16
N LEU A 586 18.10 -3.41 16.13
CA LEU A 586 18.85 -2.73 17.18
C LEU A 586 18.73 -1.19 17.12
N LEU A 587 18.43 -0.63 15.96
CA LEU A 587 18.22 0.81 15.76
C LEU A 587 16.75 1.23 15.88
N GLY A 588 15.81 0.29 15.77
CA GLY A 588 14.38 0.54 15.90
C GLY A 588 13.95 1.08 17.25
N ASN A 589 12.67 1.45 17.35
CA ASN A 589 12.12 2.07 18.55
C ASN A 589 12.11 1.10 19.76
N ASN A 590 11.96 -0.20 19.49
CA ASN A 590 11.95 -1.27 20.49
C ASN A 590 13.06 -2.29 20.20
N PRO A 591 14.32 -2.01 20.60
CA PRO A 591 15.44 -2.87 20.26
C PRO A 591 15.36 -4.24 20.96
N ASP A 592 15.50 -5.31 20.18
CA ASP A 592 15.51 -6.70 20.66
C ASP A 592 16.85 -7.38 20.40
N ARG A 593 17.72 -7.37 21.42
CA ARG A 593 19.05 -7.99 21.37
C ARG A 593 18.99 -9.50 21.14
N LYS A 594 17.98 -10.20 21.70
CA LYS A 594 17.84 -11.65 21.54
C LYS A 594 17.51 -12.00 20.09
N LYS A 595 16.54 -11.30 19.49
CA LYS A 595 16.18 -11.48 18.08
C LYS A 595 17.37 -11.17 17.16
N ALA A 596 18.12 -10.10 17.43
CA ALA A 596 19.32 -9.77 16.66
C ALA A 596 20.40 -10.87 16.75
N ASN A 597 20.68 -11.38 17.95
CA ASN A 597 21.64 -12.48 18.14
C ASN A 597 21.26 -13.75 17.37
N VAL A 598 19.98 -14.12 17.33
CA VAL A 598 19.51 -15.27 16.53
C VAL A 598 19.82 -15.09 15.03
N ILE A 599 19.75 -13.86 14.51
CA ILE A 599 20.07 -13.56 13.12
C ILE A 599 21.58 -13.61 12.89
N ILE A 600 22.37 -13.09 13.83
CA ILE A 600 23.84 -13.14 13.77
C ILE A 600 24.33 -14.59 13.74
N GLU A 601 23.80 -15.47 14.58
CA GLU A 601 24.16 -16.89 14.57
C GLU A 601 23.76 -17.56 13.26
N CYS A 602 22.63 -17.16 12.65
CA CYS A 602 22.27 -17.60 11.30
C CYS A 602 23.30 -17.15 10.26
N VAL A 603 23.79 -15.90 10.34
CA VAL A 603 24.80 -15.38 9.41
C VAL A 603 26.11 -16.15 9.53
N ARG A 604 26.55 -16.38 10.78
CA ARG A 604 27.76 -17.14 11.10
C ARG A 604 27.66 -18.59 10.64
N GLY A 605 26.52 -19.25 10.84
CA GLY A 605 26.35 -20.64 10.44
C GLY A 605 26.30 -20.87 8.92
N LYS A 606 25.82 -19.89 8.15
CA LYS A 606 25.49 -20.06 6.73
C LYS A 606 26.51 -19.45 5.77
N PHE A 607 26.90 -18.20 6.00
CA PHE A 607 27.67 -17.45 5.00
C PHE A 607 29.17 -17.59 5.25
N ASP A 608 29.95 -17.45 4.19
CA ASP A 608 31.41 -17.51 4.27
C ASP A 608 31.94 -16.42 5.22
N GLN A 609 32.28 -16.83 6.44
CA GLN A 609 32.84 -15.95 7.45
C GLN A 609 34.24 -15.44 7.07
N ALA A 610 34.91 -16.05 6.08
CA ALA A 610 36.17 -15.55 5.53
C ALA A 610 35.95 -14.40 4.53
N SER A 611 34.72 -14.16 4.10
CA SER A 611 34.38 -13.02 3.24
C SER A 611 34.45 -11.72 4.04
N TYR A 612 35.37 -10.83 3.67
CA TYR A 612 35.49 -9.50 4.26
C TYR A 612 34.18 -8.71 4.25
N LYS A 613 33.28 -8.99 3.29
CA LYS A 613 31.95 -8.38 3.19
C LYS A 613 31.06 -8.72 4.38
N VAL A 614 31.06 -9.99 4.76
CA VAL A 614 30.30 -10.52 5.90
C VAL A 614 30.95 -10.04 7.20
N GLN A 615 32.28 -10.07 7.27
CA GLN A 615 33.03 -9.61 8.44
C GLN A 615 32.77 -8.14 8.76
N ILE A 616 32.77 -7.24 7.76
CA ILE A 616 32.46 -5.82 8.00
C ILE A 616 31.06 -5.64 8.59
N GLY A 617 30.06 -6.33 8.05
CA GLY A 617 28.69 -6.20 8.55
C GLY A 617 28.49 -6.85 9.92
N LEU A 618 29.12 -8.00 10.20
CA LEU A 618 29.13 -8.59 11.54
C LEU A 618 29.78 -7.65 12.55
N SER A 619 30.92 -7.04 12.19
CA SER A 619 31.57 -6.04 13.03
C SER A 619 30.64 -4.88 13.38
N TYR A 620 29.88 -4.38 12.39
CA TYR A 620 28.90 -3.32 12.62
C TYR A 620 27.74 -3.74 13.53
N VAL A 621 27.17 -4.93 13.34
CA VAL A 621 26.04 -5.40 14.17
C VAL A 621 26.49 -5.67 15.61
N TYR A 622 27.66 -6.26 15.82
CA TYR A 622 28.23 -6.41 17.17
C TYR A 622 28.54 -5.07 17.82
N TYR A 623 28.97 -4.07 17.06
CA TYR A 623 29.11 -2.71 17.57
C TYR A 623 27.77 -2.13 18.05
N LEU A 624 26.68 -2.35 17.31
CA LEU A 624 25.35 -1.91 17.76
C LEU A 624 24.91 -2.63 19.04
N LEU A 625 25.20 -3.93 19.18
CA LEU A 625 24.93 -4.66 20.41
C LEU A 625 25.72 -4.11 21.60
N TRP A 626 27.02 -3.83 21.40
CA TRP A 626 27.86 -3.18 22.39
C TRP A 626 27.29 -1.81 22.80
N LEU A 627 26.97 -0.95 21.82
CA LEU A 627 26.41 0.37 22.05
C LEU A 627 25.10 0.35 22.84
N ARG A 628 24.29 -0.70 22.67
CA ARG A 628 23.04 -0.90 23.43
C ARG A 628 23.24 -1.50 24.82
N THR A 629 24.45 -1.93 25.15
CA THR A 629 24.79 -2.55 26.44
C THR A 629 25.62 -1.62 27.33
N VAL A 630 26.22 -0.57 26.76
CA VAL A 630 27.01 0.42 27.52
C VAL A 630 26.22 1.71 27.75
N ASP A 631 26.36 2.29 28.95
CA ASP A 631 25.71 3.57 29.31
C ASP A 631 26.43 4.79 28.68
N SER A 632 27.72 4.66 28.39
CA SER A 632 28.53 5.72 27.78
C SER A 632 29.72 5.16 26.99
N ILE A 633 30.18 5.94 26.01
CA ILE A 633 31.38 5.66 25.22
C ILE A 633 32.55 6.40 25.87
N ASN A 634 33.18 5.77 26.87
CA ASN A 634 34.30 6.34 27.61
C ASN A 634 35.61 5.59 27.34
N PHE A 635 36.74 6.30 27.38
CA PHE A 635 38.05 5.66 27.38
C PHE A 635 38.23 4.84 28.66
N PRO A 636 38.94 3.69 28.62
CA PRO A 636 39.23 2.89 29.81
C PRO A 636 39.83 3.72 30.96
N GLU A 637 40.66 4.70 30.63
CA GLU A 637 41.32 5.59 31.58
C GLU A 637 40.35 6.56 32.27
N LEU A 638 39.33 7.06 31.56
CA LEU A 638 38.35 8.02 32.08
C LEU A 638 37.12 7.37 32.70
N ALA A 639 36.71 6.19 32.20
CA ALA A 639 35.55 5.46 32.70
C ALA A 639 35.68 5.18 34.21
N ARG A 640 36.87 4.80 34.66
CA ARG A 640 37.17 4.50 36.07
C ARG A 640 37.17 5.74 36.98
N ILE A 641 37.45 6.92 36.43
CA ILE A 641 37.41 8.18 37.17
C ILE A 641 35.95 8.61 37.40
N ASN A 642 35.16 8.61 36.32
CA ASN A 642 33.79 9.12 36.37
C ASN A 642 32.85 8.15 37.10
N TYR A 643 33.21 6.86 37.14
CA TYR A 643 32.42 5.80 37.74
C TYR A 643 33.37 4.76 38.38
N PRO A 644 33.75 4.94 39.67
CA PRO A 644 34.70 4.07 40.35
C PRO A 644 34.30 2.58 40.39
N ASP A 645 32.99 2.31 40.39
CA ASP A 645 32.39 0.96 40.36
C ASP A 645 32.05 0.48 38.93
N TYR A 646 32.51 1.17 37.89
CA TYR A 646 32.21 0.80 36.50
C TYR A 646 32.93 -0.48 36.09
N THR A 647 32.16 -1.56 36.03
CA THR A 647 32.54 -2.81 35.37
C THR A 647 31.83 -2.90 34.03
N VAL A 648 32.58 -3.00 32.94
CA VAL A 648 32.01 -3.40 31.65
C VAL A 648 31.45 -4.81 31.83
N SER A 649 30.17 -5.01 31.53
CA SER A 649 29.59 -6.36 31.61
C SER A 649 30.33 -7.31 30.66
N ASP A 650 30.46 -8.58 31.06
CA ASP A 650 31.06 -9.63 30.22
C ASP A 650 30.41 -9.68 28.82
N GLU A 651 29.10 -9.42 28.76
CA GLU A 651 28.32 -9.34 27.52
C GLU A 651 28.78 -8.18 26.62
N ALA A 652 28.92 -6.97 27.18
CA ALA A 652 29.42 -5.81 26.43
C ALA A 652 30.86 -6.03 25.95
N GLU A 653 31.71 -6.63 26.78
CA GLU A 653 33.08 -6.96 26.41
C GLU A 653 33.12 -8.00 25.28
N GLU A 654 32.30 -9.04 25.34
CA GLU A 654 32.20 -10.03 24.26
C GLU A 654 31.81 -9.37 22.94
N TYR A 655 30.78 -8.51 22.92
CA TYR A 655 30.36 -7.83 21.69
C TYR A 655 31.45 -6.92 21.12
N LEU A 656 32.19 -6.21 21.96
CA LEU A 656 33.31 -5.37 21.51
C LEU A 656 34.46 -6.24 20.96
N ASN A 657 34.79 -7.36 21.61
CA ASN A 657 35.77 -8.33 21.14
C ASN A 657 35.40 -8.90 19.77
N ARG A 658 34.14 -9.27 19.56
CA ARG A 658 33.64 -9.74 18.26
C ARG A 658 33.78 -8.64 17.20
N SER A 659 33.45 -7.39 17.54
CA SER A 659 33.60 -6.24 16.65
C SER A 659 35.05 -6.06 16.19
N ILE A 660 36.01 -6.12 17.12
CA ILE A 660 37.46 -6.06 16.85
C ILE A 660 37.90 -7.21 15.96
N TYR A 661 37.53 -8.45 16.32
CA TYR A 661 37.90 -9.65 15.59
C TYR A 661 37.49 -9.57 14.12
N TYR A 662 36.23 -9.24 13.83
CA TYR A 662 35.74 -9.17 12.46
C TYR A 662 36.30 -7.97 11.69
N SER A 663 36.50 -6.81 12.32
CA SER A 663 37.16 -5.67 11.67
C SER A 663 38.60 -6.00 11.28
N LYS A 664 39.36 -6.67 12.17
CA LYS A 664 40.74 -7.12 11.90
C LYS A 664 40.78 -8.16 10.79
N ALA A 665 39.89 -9.15 10.83
CA ALA A 665 39.80 -10.17 9.79
C ALA A 665 39.52 -9.57 8.41
N ALA A 666 38.60 -8.60 8.33
CA ALA A 666 38.28 -7.91 7.08
C ALA A 666 39.47 -7.10 6.56
N LEU A 667 40.16 -6.40 7.47
CA LEU A 667 41.34 -5.61 7.15
C LEU A 667 42.47 -6.49 6.62
N SER A 668 42.80 -7.59 7.30
CA SER A 668 43.84 -8.53 6.88
C SER A 668 43.53 -9.16 5.52
N TRP A 669 42.26 -9.51 5.28
CA TRP A 669 41.83 -10.02 3.96
C TRP A 669 42.08 -8.98 2.86
N LEU A 670 41.66 -7.73 3.09
CA LEU A 670 41.81 -6.64 2.13
C LEU A 670 43.28 -6.28 1.87
N GLU A 671 44.13 -6.30 2.91
CA GLU A 671 45.56 -6.03 2.80
C GLU A 671 46.29 -7.12 2.00
N SER A 672 45.97 -8.40 2.26
CA SER A 672 46.63 -9.54 1.62
C SER A 672 46.45 -9.61 0.09
N ARG A 673 45.37 -9.03 -0.43
CA ARG A 673 45.02 -9.07 -1.86
C ARG A 673 45.20 -7.75 -2.59
N LYS A 674 45.78 -6.73 -1.94
CA LYS A 674 45.94 -5.38 -2.49
C LYS A 674 46.64 -5.32 -3.86
N ARG A 675 47.46 -6.33 -4.20
CA ARG A 675 48.23 -6.43 -5.45
C ARG A 675 47.53 -7.21 -6.58
N ASP A 676 46.43 -7.91 -6.30
CA ASP A 676 45.76 -8.83 -7.25
C ASP A 676 44.68 -8.13 -8.10
N PHE A 677 44.61 -6.79 -8.08
CA PHE A 677 43.46 -6.05 -8.59
C PHE A 677 43.80 -5.34 -9.91
N GLY A 678 43.33 -5.93 -11.03
CA GLY A 678 43.62 -5.47 -12.39
C GLY A 678 42.74 -4.35 -12.96
N GLU A 679 41.77 -3.81 -12.20
CA GLU A 679 40.89 -2.72 -12.65
C GLU A 679 40.89 -1.53 -11.66
N GLU A 680 41.15 -0.33 -12.16
CA GLU A 680 41.30 0.91 -11.37
C GLU A 680 40.03 1.28 -10.59
N ALA A 681 38.83 1.14 -11.18
CA ALA A 681 37.56 1.41 -10.51
C ALA A 681 37.27 0.44 -9.36
N LYS A 682 37.49 -0.88 -9.57
CA LYS A 682 37.39 -1.90 -8.51
C LYS A 682 38.38 -1.67 -7.39
N THR A 683 39.50 -0.99 -7.67
CA THR A 683 40.53 -0.63 -6.69
C THR A 683 40.01 0.48 -5.77
N LYS A 684 39.41 1.56 -6.30
CA LYS A 684 38.84 2.66 -5.49
C LYS A 684 37.74 2.19 -4.52
N TYR A 685 36.77 1.41 -5.00
CA TYR A 685 35.66 0.94 -4.15
C TYR A 685 36.15 0.00 -3.03
N ARG A 686 37.17 -0.83 -3.32
CA ARG A 686 37.79 -1.70 -2.30
C ARG A 686 38.65 -0.92 -1.33
N ASP A 687 39.37 0.11 -1.76
CA ASP A 687 40.12 1.01 -0.89
C ASP A 687 39.21 1.70 0.12
N ARG A 688 38.03 2.15 -0.29
CA ARG A 688 37.01 2.69 0.65
C ARG A 688 36.65 1.69 1.75
N ARG A 689 36.50 0.40 1.41
CA ARG A 689 36.22 -0.66 2.40
C ARG A 689 37.43 -0.98 3.27
N TYR A 690 38.64 -0.91 2.73
CA TYR A 690 39.87 -1.09 3.50
C TYR A 690 40.00 -0.01 4.57
N PHE A 691 39.85 1.26 4.20
CA PHE A 691 39.94 2.36 5.16
C PHE A 691 38.77 2.37 6.15
N TYR A 692 37.58 1.93 5.73
CA TYR A 692 36.46 1.73 6.65
C TYR A 692 36.73 0.64 7.70
N ALA A 693 37.25 -0.52 7.28
CA ALA A 693 37.64 -1.59 8.18
C ALA A 693 38.77 -1.16 9.12
N LEU A 694 39.76 -0.43 8.60
CA LEU A 694 40.84 0.17 9.40
C LEU A 694 40.31 1.16 10.43
N ASN A 695 39.40 2.05 10.04
CA ASN A 695 38.77 3.01 10.93
C ASN A 695 38.02 2.31 12.07
N ASN A 696 37.19 1.32 11.73
CA ASN A 696 36.44 0.56 12.74
C ASN A 696 37.39 -0.19 13.69
N TYR A 697 38.42 -0.85 13.15
CA TYR A 697 39.42 -1.53 13.96
C TYR A 697 40.11 -0.57 14.93
N LEU A 698 40.62 0.56 14.44
CA LEU A 698 41.25 1.60 15.27
C LEU A 698 40.31 2.15 16.33
N PHE A 699 39.06 2.43 15.97
CA PHE A 699 38.06 2.91 16.91
C PHE A 699 37.85 1.89 18.04
N PHE A 700 37.58 0.63 17.74
CA PHE A 700 37.31 -0.37 18.77
C PHE A 700 38.52 -0.67 19.66
N ILE A 701 39.72 -0.72 19.07
CA ILE A 701 40.97 -0.86 19.82
C ILE A 701 41.19 0.33 20.75
N THR A 702 40.91 1.55 20.28
CA THR A 702 40.96 2.76 21.11
C THR A 702 40.02 2.69 22.31
N MET A 703 38.86 2.06 22.17
CA MET A 703 37.89 1.94 23.25
C MET A 703 38.19 0.80 24.24
N LYS A 704 39.07 -0.16 23.90
CA LYS A 704 39.24 -1.41 24.68
C LYS A 704 40.66 -1.70 25.15
N GLU A 705 41.65 -1.65 24.25
CA GLU A 705 42.92 -2.36 24.46
C GLU A 705 43.74 -1.83 25.63
N SER A 706 44.65 -2.67 26.14
CA SER A 706 45.58 -2.26 27.17
C SER A 706 46.47 -1.09 26.69
N PRO A 707 47.05 -0.28 27.60
CA PRO A 707 47.94 0.81 27.21
C PRO A 707 49.13 0.38 26.34
N ASP A 708 49.65 -0.83 26.53
CA ASP A 708 50.82 -1.32 25.79
C ASP A 708 50.42 -1.80 24.39
N ASP A 709 49.37 -2.61 24.28
CA ASP A 709 48.85 -3.07 22.99
C ASP A 709 48.30 -1.91 22.14
N PHE A 710 47.74 -0.89 22.78
CA PHE A 710 47.21 0.31 22.12
C PHE A 710 48.31 1.16 21.47
N LYS A 711 49.48 1.31 22.11
CA LYS A 711 50.58 2.14 21.59
C LYS A 711 51.14 1.62 20.25
N GLU A 712 51.06 0.31 20.00
CA GLU A 712 51.48 -0.28 18.73
C GLU A 712 50.61 0.17 17.54
N MET A 713 49.40 0.68 17.81
CA MET A 713 48.46 1.11 16.77
C MET A 713 48.80 2.44 16.10
N VAL A 714 49.86 3.14 16.53
CA VAL A 714 50.32 4.40 15.88
C VAL A 714 50.59 4.20 14.39
N VAL A 715 51.11 3.03 13.98
CA VAL A 715 51.35 2.71 12.57
C VAL A 715 50.04 2.67 11.78
N TRP A 716 48.98 2.11 12.36
CA TRP A 716 47.66 2.04 11.76
C TRP A 716 46.98 3.40 11.72
N ALA A 717 47.12 4.21 12.77
CA ALA A 717 46.61 5.58 12.81
C ALA A 717 47.24 6.44 11.72
N ARG A 718 48.56 6.37 11.52
CA ARG A 718 49.25 7.06 10.41
C ARG A 718 48.76 6.62 9.03
N LYS A 719 48.56 5.30 8.82
CA LYS A 719 47.95 4.79 7.58
C LYS A 719 46.55 5.39 7.33
N LEU A 720 45.76 5.59 8.40
CA LEU A 720 44.43 6.23 8.30
C LEU A 720 44.54 7.74 8.03
N GLU A 721 45.49 8.44 8.65
CA GLU A 721 45.74 9.87 8.38
C GLU A 721 46.15 10.13 6.93
N GLU A 722 47.03 9.31 6.39
CA GLU A 722 47.50 9.40 5.00
C GLU A 722 46.36 9.22 4.00
N SER A 723 45.29 8.51 4.38
CA SER A 723 44.09 8.35 3.55
C SER A 723 43.32 9.66 3.33
N GLY A 724 43.52 10.65 4.21
CA GLY A 724 42.87 11.97 4.14
C GLY A 724 43.35 12.85 2.98
N ARG A 725 44.31 12.39 2.16
CA ARG A 725 44.78 13.02 0.91
C ARG A 725 44.17 12.39 -0.36
N ILE A 726 43.32 11.38 -0.20
CA ILE A 726 42.54 10.85 -1.31
C ILE A 726 41.30 11.76 -1.41
N ASP A 727 41.22 12.59 -2.46
CA ASP A 727 40.14 13.57 -2.69
C ASP A 727 38.72 12.96 -2.63
N ASP A 728 38.62 11.63 -2.66
CA ASP A 728 37.41 10.80 -2.61
C ASP A 728 37.16 10.09 -1.24
N VAL A 729 37.85 10.41 -0.13
CA VAL A 729 37.65 9.77 1.21
C VAL A 729 36.72 10.60 2.13
N TRP A 730 35.63 11.07 1.55
CA TRP A 730 34.23 10.89 1.93
C TRP A 730 33.74 10.47 3.34
N GLN A 731 34.53 9.83 4.21
CA GLN A 731 34.24 9.65 5.65
C GLN A 731 35.13 10.52 6.55
N ASP A 732 35.68 11.60 6.00
CA ASP A 732 36.65 12.47 6.66
C ASP A 732 36.27 12.85 8.10
N ALA A 733 35.00 13.20 8.34
CA ALA A 733 34.53 13.54 9.67
C ALA A 733 34.58 12.35 10.66
N ARG A 734 34.20 11.14 10.21
CA ARG A 734 34.19 9.92 11.04
C ARG A 734 35.61 9.39 11.29
N PHE A 735 36.47 9.51 10.28
CA PHE A 735 37.89 9.15 10.40
C PHE A 735 38.60 10.13 11.32
N SER A 736 38.28 11.42 11.19
CA SER A 736 38.76 12.46 12.10
C SER A 736 38.26 12.25 13.53
N ASP A 737 37.01 11.82 13.78
CA ASP A 737 36.57 11.47 15.15
C ASP A 737 37.36 10.29 15.72
N THR A 738 37.58 9.24 14.92
CA THR A 738 38.39 8.08 15.35
C THR A 738 39.82 8.50 15.69
N LEU A 739 40.46 9.30 14.83
CA LEU A 739 41.79 9.85 15.05
C LEU A 739 41.83 10.80 16.25
N ALA A 740 40.80 11.63 16.44
CA ALA A 740 40.68 12.51 17.59
C ALA A 740 40.65 11.72 18.91
N ARG A 741 39.84 10.66 18.96
CA ARG A 741 39.78 9.74 20.11
C ARG A 741 41.10 9.02 20.33
N PHE A 742 41.72 8.53 19.25
CA PHE A 742 43.01 7.84 19.30
C PHE A 742 44.10 8.73 19.92
N TYR A 743 44.28 9.95 19.39
CA TYR A 743 45.27 10.88 19.91
C TYR A 743 44.94 11.41 21.28
N PHE A 744 43.67 11.60 21.60
CA PHE A 744 43.30 11.99 22.95
C PHE A 744 43.68 10.90 23.96
N ARG A 745 43.41 9.61 23.65
CA ARG A 745 43.84 8.50 24.50
C ARG A 745 45.36 8.42 24.63
N LEU A 746 46.12 8.64 23.55
CA LEU A 746 47.59 8.75 23.61
C LEU A 746 48.04 9.89 24.53
N ALA A 747 47.35 11.03 24.52
CA ALA A 747 47.64 12.13 25.45
C ALA A 747 47.44 11.66 26.90
N LEU A 748 46.31 11.04 27.23
CA LEU A 748 46.04 10.51 28.59
C LEU A 748 47.14 9.55 29.08
N LEU A 749 47.63 8.68 28.18
CA LEU A 749 48.65 7.68 28.45
C LEU A 749 50.09 8.21 28.44
N SER A 750 50.33 9.44 27.97
CA SER A 750 51.67 10.01 27.86
C SER A 750 52.32 10.22 29.22
N THR A 751 53.57 9.83 29.40
CA THR A 751 54.35 10.04 30.65
C THR A 751 55.14 11.35 30.64
N GLU A 752 55.23 12.00 29.49
CA GLU A 752 55.99 13.22 29.28
C GLU A 752 55.07 14.36 28.85
N LYS A 753 55.30 15.56 29.41
CA LYS A 753 54.51 16.75 29.15
C LYS A 753 54.50 17.16 27.67
N ASP A 754 55.62 17.01 26.98
CA ASP A 754 55.75 17.40 25.57
C ASP A 754 54.91 16.49 24.67
N TRP A 755 54.96 15.17 24.88
CA TRP A 755 54.13 14.20 24.16
C TRP A 755 52.65 14.36 24.48
N PHE A 756 52.29 14.60 25.75
CA PHE A 756 50.91 14.94 26.13
C PHE A 756 50.40 16.14 25.33
N SER A 757 51.18 17.22 25.28
CA SER A 757 50.81 18.46 24.60
C SER A 757 50.67 18.25 23.09
N HIS A 758 51.60 17.49 22.49
CA HIS A 758 51.59 17.15 21.08
C HIS A 758 50.33 16.36 20.69
N TYR A 759 50.04 15.25 21.39
CA TYR A 759 48.89 14.42 21.07
C TYR A 759 47.56 15.11 21.38
N LEU A 760 47.49 15.90 22.45
CA LEU A 760 46.29 16.68 22.76
C LEU A 760 46.00 17.71 21.64
N GLN A 761 47.03 18.37 21.11
CA GLN A 761 46.87 19.29 19.98
C GLN A 761 46.38 18.58 18.72
N GLN A 762 46.92 17.38 18.42
CA GLN A 762 46.44 16.56 17.30
C GLN A 762 44.98 16.14 17.49
N GLY A 763 44.63 15.65 18.69
CA GLY A 763 43.26 15.28 19.06
C GLY A 763 42.28 16.44 18.85
N ILE A 764 42.64 17.65 19.28
CA ILE A 764 41.84 18.87 19.06
C ILE A 764 41.71 19.20 17.57
N ALA A 765 42.80 19.10 16.80
CA ALA A 765 42.79 19.40 15.38
C ALA A 765 41.85 18.46 14.60
N PHE A 766 41.94 17.16 14.86
CA PHE A 766 41.03 16.17 14.27
C PHE A 766 39.60 16.32 14.78
N ASN A 767 39.38 16.62 16.06
CA ASN A 767 38.03 16.86 16.58
C ASN A 767 37.36 18.04 15.87
N LYS A 768 38.09 19.15 15.65
CA LYS A 768 37.59 20.28 14.86
C LYS A 768 37.22 19.89 13.43
N ARG A 769 38.04 19.06 12.79
CA ARG A 769 37.77 18.53 11.45
C ARG A 769 36.52 17.65 11.44
N SER A 770 36.32 16.83 12.48
CA SER A 770 35.13 16.00 12.63
C SER A 770 33.85 16.82 12.78
N LEU A 771 33.88 17.90 13.58
CA LEU A 771 32.77 18.81 13.81
C LEU A 771 32.43 19.67 12.58
N GLY A 772 33.43 20.00 11.77
CA GLY A 772 33.25 20.77 10.52
C GLY A 772 32.55 20.01 9.39
N GLY A 773 32.41 18.69 9.50
CA GLY A 773 31.88 17.83 8.42
C GLY A 773 30.36 17.59 8.40
N GLY A 774 29.58 18.32 9.21
CA GLY A 774 28.10 18.31 9.12
C GLY A 774 27.38 17.10 9.73
N LEU A 775 28.06 16.18 10.43
CA LEU A 775 27.41 15.05 11.13
C LEU A 775 26.69 15.55 12.40
N GLN A 776 25.38 15.83 12.29
CA GLN A 776 24.53 16.41 13.35
C GLN A 776 24.11 15.45 14.50
N SER A 777 24.89 14.45 14.92
CA SER A 777 24.61 13.82 16.22
C SER A 777 25.23 14.67 17.32
N LYS A 778 24.57 15.80 17.66
CA LYS A 778 25.09 16.83 18.58
C LYS A 778 25.65 16.25 19.88
N ASN A 779 25.10 15.17 20.43
CA ASN A 779 25.50 14.71 21.77
C ASN A 779 26.83 13.92 21.83
N ILE A 780 27.17 13.06 20.85
CA ILE A 780 28.35 12.17 20.95
C ILE A 780 29.66 12.91 20.62
N TYR A 781 29.66 13.76 19.60
CA TYR A 781 30.85 14.53 19.20
C TYR A 781 31.14 15.69 20.17
N GLN A 782 30.10 16.32 20.72
CA GLN A 782 30.26 17.37 21.75
C GLN A 782 30.79 16.81 23.08
N HIS A 783 30.65 15.51 23.35
CA HIS A 783 31.24 14.92 24.54
C HIS A 783 32.77 14.91 24.44
N LEU A 784 33.33 14.42 23.33
CA LEU A 784 34.78 14.43 23.12
C LEU A 784 35.36 15.85 23.10
N GLU A 785 34.65 16.82 22.52
CA GLU A 785 35.07 18.23 22.56
C GLU A 785 35.18 18.78 23.98
N ARG A 786 34.24 18.41 24.86
CA ARG A 786 34.28 18.79 26.28
C ARG A 786 35.49 18.16 26.98
N GLU A 787 35.71 16.87 26.80
CA GLU A 787 36.85 16.16 27.39
C GLU A 787 38.20 16.73 26.93
N LEU A 788 38.34 17.03 25.63
CA LEU A 788 39.53 17.66 25.06
C LEU A 788 39.76 19.07 25.62
N THR A 789 38.69 19.85 25.76
CA THR A 789 38.74 21.22 26.32
C THR A 789 39.14 21.17 27.78
N GLU A 790 38.55 20.26 28.54
CA GLU A 790 38.87 20.05 29.95
C GLU A 790 40.32 19.61 30.14
N ALA A 791 40.80 18.64 29.36
CA ALA A 791 42.20 18.22 29.39
C ALA A 791 43.17 19.37 29.05
N LYS A 792 42.79 20.23 28.10
CA LYS A 792 43.56 21.44 27.77
C LYS A 792 43.62 22.44 28.91
N LEU A 793 42.50 22.64 29.63
CA LEU A 793 42.43 23.56 30.78
C LEU A 793 43.18 23.03 32.00
N ARG A 794 43.03 21.74 32.31
CA ARG A 794 43.69 21.08 33.45
C ARG A 794 45.20 20.92 33.23
N GLY A 795 45.64 20.76 31.98
CA GLY A 795 47.03 20.52 31.60
C GLY A 795 47.55 19.15 32.06
N PHE A 796 48.82 18.87 31.75
CA PHE A 796 49.45 17.57 32.01
C PHE A 796 49.36 17.13 33.48
N GLU A 797 49.80 17.99 34.41
CA GLU A 797 49.79 17.67 35.85
C GLU A 797 48.37 17.49 36.40
N GLY A 798 47.43 18.33 35.95
CA GLY A 798 46.03 18.22 36.36
C GLY A 798 45.39 16.91 35.91
N ILE A 799 45.64 16.48 34.68
CA ILE A 799 45.13 15.19 34.16
C ILE A 799 45.81 14.01 34.85
N LYS A 800 47.13 14.06 35.10
CA LYS A 800 47.82 12.99 35.84
C LYS A 800 47.33 12.85 37.28
N THR A 801 47.10 13.97 37.95
CA THR A 801 46.53 13.98 39.31
C THR A 801 45.17 13.26 39.34
N VAL A 802 44.32 13.53 38.34
CA VAL A 802 42.96 12.97 38.25
C VAL A 802 43.00 11.46 37.98
N LEU A 803 43.90 11.03 37.09
CA LEU A 803 44.12 9.60 36.79
C LEU A 803 44.74 8.83 37.97
N GLN A 804 45.56 9.49 38.80
CA GLN A 804 46.20 8.89 39.97
C GLN A 804 45.29 8.81 41.21
N GLN A 805 44.29 9.67 41.31
CA GLN A 805 43.30 9.66 42.41
C GLN A 805 42.30 8.49 42.32
N THR A 806 42.35 7.70 41.25
CA THR A 806 41.47 6.54 41.07
C THR A 806 42.07 5.33 41.79
N PRO A 807 41.38 4.71 42.77
CA PRO A 807 41.91 3.56 43.48
C PRO A 807 42.16 2.41 42.50
N THR A 808 43.36 1.83 42.56
CA THR A 808 43.66 0.58 41.87
C THR A 808 42.77 -0.50 42.49
N PRO A 809 41.91 -1.22 41.73
CA PRO A 809 41.19 -2.34 42.30
C PRO A 809 42.22 -3.33 42.82
N ALA A 810 42.11 -3.70 44.10
CA ALA A 810 42.91 -4.77 44.67
C ALA A 810 42.77 -5.99 43.76
N ALA A 811 43.90 -6.53 43.30
CA ALA A 811 43.91 -7.74 42.50
C ALA A 811 43.14 -8.83 43.26
N ALA A 812 41.97 -9.23 42.74
CA ALA A 812 41.23 -10.36 43.28
C ALA A 812 42.08 -11.61 43.04
N SER A 813 42.63 -12.15 44.13
CA SER A 813 43.30 -13.45 44.20
C SER A 813 42.31 -14.60 44.08
#